data_AF-A0A2S8GF51-F1
#
_entry.id   AF-A0A2S8GF51-F1
#
_cell.length_a   1.000
_cell.length_b   1.000
_cell.length_c   1.000
_cell.angle_alpha   90.00
_cell.angle_beta   90.00
_cell.angle_gamma   90.00
#
_symmetry.space_group_name_H-M   'P 1'
#
loop_
_entity.id
_entity.type
_entity.pdbx_description
1 polymer ?
#
loop_
_entity_poly.entity_id
_entity_poly.type
_entity_poly.pdbx_seq_one_letter_code
_entity_poly.pdbx_strand_id
1 'polypeptide(L)'
;MGRFETHLQTERLIGLTHIEELQRLILQPLGHVRLTIDEVLSLAGKAFPVVVLIGRQVVADAPLANERRSISGRAEQGREGLLKGFRREDRAEIDYSMPPSILPGQIRSPTRRTNGRCGKGIVKRDSLGSELIDVGGLDHRIAHAAQGIKSLIVGQQKNQIRTFGSRQPGIARPKQGKQRQSEQERSISHDGQFTWGWGRSREGELAKLANLLPCGTKKLSRKERDAILAAWFPFSFVDNWPEIKLDSATSPRTSSHEQTVSRPLVLLAAALTCGVVADAWLDLPLTCWLLALGILLTGWLGTWIARRDAWGSIVLLLAVASLGGGWHHSYWNFYPSTELSLSLTPQKQPIALQGWVTDYPRFLPAPSDPSPYEFQRPNQWKVPFRVTMVRSGTTWETVSGETDIYVSGDKLSVGPGESITVFAQATRPEEVLNPGEFNFANWSRSRRRRILLRCNFPECLQPNGQASQASIWDPIQVWRQLIDGKLTAAIPPSLNGLAETIFLGRRERLDDATDDAFRQTGTVHILALSGLHLGILAFVAYHLLRWIPAPIWFPGLALLLLTIGYVLLVDARPPIVRASILVATFCLATILFRRHAFWNTLALAWIVVVCWNPTEIFQAGTQLSFVAVATLAWLANVQRQFRRVDPLTKLIAETRPWPIKLFHKSGRLIGLTLVASLVVWLITLPLVLIHFHTASPWTIVLSPILGVLMTFALIGIVVLLGAAIAVPFLTPDFSQFLSLPLAGLEGLVTLTQQHAQLTIWTAGPALWWVIGFYVGLGLMAFLIACRGFPRRWAVALAACWLAVGFGQGIVQTQTSQAREDLVCTFVSVGHGTCVLVELPGGQNLLYDCGRLGSPRRATESLSAVLWDKGISHLEAVIISHDDADHFNGLPGILDRFSVGAVYCSELMVKTPGHLAATLLDDIRARNIPLRTLSAGKRLKTHPDVDLLVLHPTRKGVLGRDNANSLVVLVEYQGRRILLPGDLESPGTEVVALEQPIDCDVVMAPHHGSQRSNPELFYAWCHPEWIIVSSGSPNVASHEAGKGSPRWLNTAAAGRIEIRLPGNGGPLAIQSLRPGTSNLRD
;
A
#
# COMPACT_ATOMS: atom_id res chain seq x y z
N MET A 1 55.91 -54.20 9.76
CA MET A 1 56.70 -55.13 8.91
C MET A 1 55.76 -55.67 7.83
N GLY A 2 56.21 -55.75 6.57
CA GLY A 2 55.34 -55.90 5.38
C GLY A 2 54.63 -54.57 5.03
N ARG A 3 54.78 -53.89 3.87
CA ARG A 3 55.25 -54.24 2.50
C ARG A 3 54.47 -55.37 1.83
N PHE A 4 53.61 -55.04 0.86
CA PHE A 4 53.80 -55.03 -0.61
C PHE A 4 52.60 -54.20 -1.17
N GLU A 5 52.72 -53.20 -2.07
CA GLU A 5 53.05 -53.25 -3.52
C GLU A 5 52.05 -54.13 -4.31
N THR A 6 51.46 -53.75 -5.46
CA THR A 6 51.76 -52.67 -6.44
C THR A 6 50.61 -52.49 -7.46
N HIS A 7 50.50 -51.30 -8.11
CA HIS A 7 50.05 -51.05 -9.52
C HIS A 7 48.66 -51.55 -10.04
N LEU A 8 47.99 -50.99 -11.07
CA LEU A 8 48.14 -49.78 -11.91
C LEU A 8 46.79 -49.43 -12.60
N GLN A 9 46.56 -48.14 -12.89
CA GLN A 9 45.74 -47.54 -13.98
C GLN A 9 44.23 -47.89 -14.21
N THR A 10 43.40 -46.86 -13.94
CA THR A 10 42.42 -46.19 -14.85
C THR A 10 41.72 -47.04 -15.94
N GLU A 11 40.39 -47.20 -15.98
CA GLU A 11 39.37 -46.17 -16.25
C GLU A 11 37.93 -46.62 -15.90
N ARG A 12 37.04 -45.64 -15.67
CA ARG A 12 35.57 -45.64 -15.90
C ARG A 12 34.74 -46.91 -15.59
N LEU A 13 33.95 -46.85 -14.52
CA LEU A 13 32.50 -47.08 -14.66
C LEU A 13 31.70 -46.31 -13.58
N ILE A 14 30.70 -45.55 -14.02
CA ILE A 14 29.66 -45.01 -13.13
C ILE A 14 28.56 -46.08 -13.04
N GLY A 15 28.28 -46.59 -11.84
CA GLY A 15 27.25 -47.60 -11.60
C GLY A 15 26.45 -47.26 -10.35
N LEU A 16 25.14 -47.06 -10.51
CA LEU A 16 24.22 -46.78 -9.41
C LEU A 16 24.00 -48.01 -8.52
N THR A 17 23.98 -47.83 -7.20
CA THR A 17 23.25 -48.70 -6.27
C THR A 17 22.63 -47.91 -5.10
N HIS A 18 21.31 -47.73 -5.23
CA HIS A 18 20.25 -47.40 -4.27
C HIS A 18 20.56 -46.87 -2.85
N ILE A 19 19.88 -45.75 -2.54
CA ILE A 19 19.81 -45.06 -1.24
C ILE A 19 18.96 -45.83 -0.18
N GLU A 20 18.23 -46.88 -0.58
CA GLU A 20 17.25 -47.57 0.28
C GLU A 20 17.85 -48.41 1.42
N GLU A 21 19.11 -48.87 1.34
CA GLU A 21 19.74 -49.56 2.48
C GLU A 21 20.15 -48.59 3.59
N LEU A 22 20.51 -47.35 3.26
CA LEU A 22 20.93 -46.34 4.23
C LEU A 22 19.76 -45.86 5.11
N GLN A 23 18.52 -45.94 4.62
CA GLN A 23 17.32 -45.66 5.41
C GLN A 23 16.97 -46.79 6.41
N ARG A 24 17.41 -48.04 6.21
CA ARG A 24 17.11 -49.15 7.14
C ARG A 24 17.94 -49.12 8.42
N LEU A 25 19.10 -48.48 8.42
CA LEU A 25 19.98 -48.36 9.59
C LEU A 25 19.62 -47.22 10.55
N ILE A 26 18.68 -46.33 10.17
CA ILE A 26 18.32 -45.13 10.96
C ILE A 26 17.09 -45.37 11.86
N LEU A 27 16.38 -46.49 11.71
CA LEU A 27 15.14 -46.81 12.44
C LEU A 27 15.32 -47.83 13.57
N GLN A 28 16.24 -47.58 14.52
CA GLN A 28 16.16 -48.16 15.87
C GLN A 28 16.59 -47.15 16.95
N PRO A 29 15.94 -47.13 18.13
CA PRO A 29 16.20 -46.13 19.17
C PRO A 29 17.36 -46.55 20.08
N LEU A 30 18.55 -46.00 19.84
CA LEU A 30 19.68 -46.08 20.78
C LEU A 30 20.22 -44.67 21.08
N GLY A 31 20.42 -44.39 22.37
CA GLY A 31 20.53 -43.03 22.88
C GLY A 31 21.89 -42.34 22.71
N HIS A 32 21.85 -41.01 22.78
CA HIS A 32 22.96 -40.06 23.01
C HIS A 32 24.33 -40.42 22.42
N VAL A 33 24.57 -39.98 21.18
CA VAL A 33 25.91 -39.76 20.64
C VAL A 33 26.11 -38.24 20.47
N ARG A 34 27.19 -37.71 21.05
CA ARG A 34 27.59 -36.29 20.92
C ARG A 34 28.59 -36.19 19.78
N LEU A 35 28.25 -35.48 18.71
CA LEU A 35 29.17 -35.17 17.62
C LEU A 35 29.96 -33.90 17.96
N THR A 36 31.29 -33.99 17.92
CA THR A 36 32.21 -32.85 17.92
C THR A 36 32.96 -32.83 16.60
N ILE A 37 33.09 -31.64 16.01
CA ILE A 37 33.86 -31.40 14.79
C ILE A 37 35.08 -30.59 15.20
N ASP A 38 36.26 -31.18 15.14
CA ASP A 38 37.53 -30.48 15.35
C ASP A 38 38.29 -30.30 14.03
N GLU A 39 38.80 -29.08 13.86
CA GLU A 39 39.69 -28.53 12.83
C GLU A 39 39.43 -28.79 11.33
N VAL A 40 39.35 -27.69 10.57
CA VAL A 40 39.29 -27.67 9.10
C VAL A 40 40.70 -27.50 8.53
N LEU A 41 41.31 -28.60 8.07
CA LEU A 41 42.58 -28.55 7.33
C LEU A 41 42.36 -28.03 5.89
N SER A 42 42.84 -26.82 5.63
CA SER A 42 42.74 -26.15 4.33
C SER A 42 43.85 -26.60 3.37
N LEU A 43 43.47 -27.39 2.35
CA LEU A 43 44.28 -27.59 1.13
C LEU A 43 43.35 -27.59 -0.09
N ALA A 44 43.51 -26.58 -0.95
CA ALA A 44 42.94 -26.49 -2.31
C ALA A 44 41.41 -26.63 -2.47
N GLY A 45 40.63 -25.84 -1.71
CA GLY A 45 39.46 -25.15 -2.29
C GLY A 45 38.13 -25.92 -2.47
N LYS A 46 37.99 -27.17 -2.00
CA LYS A 46 36.67 -27.84 -1.85
C LYS A 46 36.62 -28.66 -0.55
N ALA A 47 35.65 -28.36 0.32
CA ALA A 47 35.47 -29.06 1.58
C ALA A 47 34.53 -30.27 1.44
N PHE A 48 34.91 -31.40 2.02
CA PHE A 48 34.06 -32.58 2.22
C PHE A 48 34.26 -33.08 3.66
N PRO A 49 33.19 -33.41 4.41
CA PRO A 49 33.32 -34.00 5.74
C PRO A 49 33.69 -35.48 5.65
N VAL A 50 34.73 -35.90 6.39
CA VAL A 50 35.07 -37.30 6.61
C VAL A 50 34.57 -37.70 8.00
N VAL A 51 33.79 -38.78 8.09
CA VAL A 51 33.30 -39.33 9.36
C VAL A 51 34.17 -40.52 9.75
N VAL A 52 34.77 -40.47 10.94
CA VAL A 52 35.54 -41.58 11.53
C VAL A 52 34.81 -42.08 12.78
N LEU A 53 34.53 -43.39 12.83
CA LEU A 53 33.98 -44.07 14.00
C LEU A 53 35.11 -44.71 14.82
N ILE A 54 35.19 -44.40 16.12
CA ILE A 54 36.14 -45.03 17.05
C ILE A 54 35.35 -45.67 18.21
N GLY A 55 35.69 -46.91 18.53
CA GLY A 55 34.96 -47.74 19.52
C GLY A 55 35.32 -47.46 20.98
N ARG A 56 34.42 -47.87 21.89
CA ARG A 56 34.51 -47.70 23.35
C ARG A 56 35.64 -48.50 24.01
N GLN A 57 36.19 -47.94 25.09
CA GLN A 57 36.53 -48.71 26.30
C GLN A 57 36.01 -47.97 27.55
N VAL A 58 35.75 -48.73 28.62
CA VAL A 58 35.09 -48.28 29.86
C VAL A 58 35.99 -48.61 31.05
N VAL A 59 36.26 -47.63 31.92
CA VAL A 59 36.69 -47.82 33.32
C VAL A 59 36.04 -46.72 34.18
N ALA A 60 35.83 -47.00 35.47
CA ALA A 60 34.93 -46.28 36.36
C ALA A 60 35.63 -45.35 37.38
N ASP A 61 34.79 -44.84 38.30
CA ASP A 61 35.07 -44.30 39.64
C ASP A 61 35.47 -42.81 39.83
N ALA A 62 34.98 -42.31 40.97
CA ALA A 62 35.24 -41.03 41.62
C ALA A 62 35.63 -41.34 43.10
N PRO A 63 35.92 -40.37 44.01
CA PRO A 63 36.07 -38.91 43.90
C PRO A 63 37.38 -38.39 44.58
N LEU A 64 37.43 -37.09 44.93
CA LEU A 64 38.30 -36.40 45.94
C LEU A 64 39.55 -35.57 45.50
N ALA A 65 39.40 -34.25 45.69
CA ALA A 65 40.23 -33.32 46.50
C ALA A 65 41.79 -33.20 46.37
N ASN A 66 42.19 -31.95 46.04
CA ASN A 66 43.27 -31.10 46.61
C ASN A 66 44.79 -31.38 46.46
N GLU A 67 45.52 -30.25 46.32
CA GLU A 67 46.95 -29.98 46.65
C GLU A 67 48.04 -30.67 45.79
N ARG A 68 49.21 -30.10 45.43
CA ARG A 68 50.00 -28.86 45.70
C ARG A 68 50.85 -28.57 44.42
N ARG A 69 51.47 -27.40 44.16
CA ARG A 69 52.60 -26.77 44.87
C ARG A 69 52.83 -25.30 44.47
N SER A 70 53.50 -24.57 45.35
CA SER A 70 53.96 -23.18 45.26
C SER A 70 55.47 -23.04 44.98
N ILE A 71 55.91 -21.78 44.75
CA ILE A 71 57.26 -21.12 44.89
C ILE A 71 57.36 -20.10 43.72
N SER A 72 57.66 -18.79 43.83
CA SER A 72 57.95 -17.80 44.89
C SER A 72 57.93 -16.38 44.25
N GLY A 73 57.76 -15.22 44.91
CA GLY A 73 57.47 -14.85 46.31
C GLY A 73 57.77 -13.36 46.62
N ARG A 74 57.12 -12.79 47.66
CA ARG A 74 57.39 -11.48 48.37
C ARG A 74 57.23 -10.16 47.59
N ALA A 75 56.87 -9.00 48.19
CA ALA A 75 56.21 -8.57 49.46
C ALA A 75 55.72 -7.09 49.24
N GLU A 76 54.98 -6.34 50.06
CA GLU A 76 54.86 -6.26 51.54
C GLU A 76 53.67 -5.35 52.00
N GLN A 77 53.04 -5.62 53.18
CA GLN A 77 52.30 -4.76 54.16
C GLN A 77 51.30 -3.62 53.74
N GLY A 78 50.23 -3.23 54.49
CA GLY A 78 49.56 -3.77 55.68
C GLY A 78 48.64 -2.77 56.47
N ARG A 79 47.54 -3.28 57.09
CA ARG A 79 46.79 -2.83 58.32
C ARG A 79 45.81 -1.61 58.41
N GLU A 80 44.70 -1.85 59.15
CA GLU A 80 43.85 -0.97 60.04
C GLU A 80 43.06 0.24 59.45
N GLY A 81 41.89 0.70 59.95
CA GLY A 81 40.93 0.27 61.00
C GLY A 81 39.72 1.25 61.22
N LEU A 82 38.70 0.84 62.02
CA LEU A 82 37.64 1.62 62.77
C LEU A 82 36.53 2.53 62.12
N LEU A 83 35.26 2.16 62.41
CA LEU A 83 34.12 2.91 63.07
C LEU A 83 33.61 4.35 62.70
N LYS A 84 32.26 4.46 62.57
CA LYS A 84 31.34 5.65 62.68
C LYS A 84 31.49 6.74 61.59
N GLY A 85 30.50 7.60 61.23
CA GLY A 85 29.06 7.70 61.52
C GLY A 85 28.45 9.08 61.06
N PHE A 86 27.14 9.13 60.77
CA PHE A 86 26.24 10.32 60.67
C PHE A 86 26.38 11.45 59.59
N ARG A 87 25.24 11.68 58.89
CA ARG A 87 24.56 12.94 58.43
C ARG A 87 25.32 14.15 57.78
N ARG A 88 24.89 14.45 56.54
CA ARG A 88 24.05 15.59 56.06
C ARG A 88 24.60 17.04 55.95
N GLU A 89 24.40 17.60 54.74
CA GLU A 89 24.18 19.02 54.31
C GLU A 89 25.30 20.09 54.32
N ASP A 90 25.54 20.61 53.10
CA ASP A 90 25.73 22.00 52.65
C ASP A 90 27.00 22.89 52.82
N ARG A 91 27.57 23.19 51.64
CA ARG A 91 28.02 24.51 51.07
C ARG A 91 29.32 25.22 51.50
N ALA A 92 30.12 25.49 50.44
CA ALA A 92 31.06 26.61 50.22
C ALA A 92 32.34 26.66 51.12
N GLU A 93 33.51 27.15 50.69
CA GLU A 93 33.93 27.98 49.54
C GLU A 93 35.46 27.80 49.27
N ILE A 94 36.01 28.18 48.09
CA ILE A 94 37.43 28.65 47.86
C ILE A 94 38.58 27.62 48.08
N ASP A 95 39.64 27.42 47.25
CA ASP A 95 40.05 28.01 45.96
C ASP A 95 41.03 27.12 45.12
N TYR A 96 41.29 27.54 43.88
CA TYR A 96 42.43 27.25 42.97
C TYR A 96 43.18 25.90 42.98
N SER A 97 43.08 25.17 41.85
CA SER A 97 44.23 24.88 40.94
C SER A 97 43.82 24.06 39.69
N MET A 98 43.64 24.72 38.55
CA MET A 98 43.44 24.12 37.21
C MET A 98 44.19 24.97 36.18
N PRO A 99 45.01 24.36 35.30
CA PRO A 99 44.81 24.57 33.85
C PRO A 99 45.30 23.39 32.96
N PRO A 100 45.06 23.40 31.62
CA PRO A 100 44.00 24.08 30.88
C PRO A 100 43.25 23.19 29.88
N SER A 101 42.05 23.63 29.49
CA SER A 101 41.41 23.27 28.22
C SER A 101 41.96 24.12 27.07
N ILE A 102 41.96 23.60 25.83
CA ILE A 102 42.19 24.40 24.61
C ILE A 102 41.07 24.13 23.59
N LEU A 103 40.51 25.22 23.06
CA LEU A 103 39.44 25.28 22.07
C LEU A 103 39.94 25.00 20.63
N PRO A 104 39.06 24.65 19.68
CA PRO A 104 39.42 24.56 18.27
C PRO A 104 39.56 25.94 17.62
N GLY A 105 40.70 26.22 16.98
CA GLY A 105 40.95 27.52 16.33
C GLY A 105 42.07 27.53 15.28
N GLN A 106 41.66 27.63 14.01
CA GLN A 106 42.33 28.20 12.83
C GLN A 106 43.81 27.87 12.43
N ILE A 107 43.90 27.38 11.18
CA ILE A 107 44.87 27.75 10.12
C ILE A 107 46.37 27.51 10.39
N ARG A 108 46.92 26.50 9.68
CA ARG A 108 48.16 26.64 8.89
C ARG A 108 48.19 25.63 7.75
N SER A 109 48.57 26.10 6.56
CA SER A 109 48.77 25.28 5.36
C SER A 109 50.12 24.58 5.37
N PRO A 110 50.27 23.48 4.60
CA PRO A 110 51.54 23.15 3.98
C PRO A 110 51.46 23.15 2.45
N THR A 111 52.40 23.88 1.87
CA THR A 111 52.71 24.04 0.44
C THR A 111 53.09 22.75 -0.29
N ARG A 112 52.81 22.76 -1.61
CA ARG A 112 53.46 22.03 -2.72
C ARG A 112 54.73 21.22 -2.42
N ARG A 113 54.74 19.94 -2.84
CA ARG A 113 55.85 19.28 -3.58
C ARG A 113 55.24 18.22 -4.53
N THR A 114 55.17 18.49 -5.84
CA THR A 114 56.15 18.22 -6.93
C THR A 114 56.09 16.82 -7.57
N ASN A 115 55.59 16.80 -8.82
CA ASN A 115 56.03 16.02 -9.98
C ASN A 115 56.16 14.48 -9.94
N GLY A 116 55.25 13.84 -10.68
CA GLY A 116 55.49 12.58 -11.41
C GLY A 116 54.84 12.63 -12.79
N ARG A 117 55.64 12.78 -13.87
CA ARG A 117 55.23 12.57 -15.29
C ARG A 117 54.94 11.07 -15.51
N CYS A 118 54.32 10.53 -16.57
CA CYS A 118 53.82 10.94 -17.90
C CYS A 118 52.75 9.88 -18.30
N GLY A 119 51.92 9.92 -19.34
CA GLY A 119 51.60 10.85 -20.44
C GLY A 119 50.34 10.29 -21.16
N LYS A 120 49.40 11.13 -21.60
CA LYS A 120 49.17 11.62 -22.99
C LYS A 120 48.78 10.58 -24.07
N GLY A 121 47.66 10.88 -24.76
CA GLY A 121 47.08 10.16 -25.91
C GLY A 121 45.56 10.02 -25.72
N ILE A 122 44.68 11.00 -25.99
CA ILE A 122 44.51 11.94 -27.13
C ILE A 122 44.10 11.24 -28.44
N VAL A 123 42.77 11.24 -28.69
CA VAL A 123 42.09 11.44 -30.01
C VAL A 123 42.19 10.23 -30.97
N LYS A 124 41.15 9.80 -31.72
CA LYS A 124 40.12 10.57 -32.47
C LYS A 124 38.80 9.78 -32.69
N ARG A 125 37.75 10.48 -33.10
CA ARG A 125 36.59 9.92 -33.85
C ARG A 125 37.05 9.44 -35.23
N ASP A 126 36.29 8.55 -35.86
CA ASP A 126 35.80 8.74 -37.24
C ASP A 126 34.63 7.77 -37.54
N SER A 127 34.01 7.90 -38.72
CA SER A 127 32.65 7.46 -39.03
C SER A 127 32.51 6.81 -40.43
N LEU A 128 31.32 6.24 -40.69
CA LEU A 128 30.72 5.91 -42.01
C LEU A 128 31.19 4.66 -42.80
N GLY A 129 30.25 4.12 -43.60
CA GLY A 129 30.44 3.10 -44.65
C GLY A 129 30.31 1.65 -44.17
N SER A 130 29.31 0.79 -44.47
CA SER A 130 28.38 0.58 -45.61
C SER A 130 28.98 -0.11 -46.85
N GLU A 131 28.72 -1.42 -47.01
CA GLU A 131 28.50 -2.20 -48.25
C GLU A 131 28.10 -3.64 -47.81
N LEU A 132 26.93 -4.18 -48.18
CA LEU A 132 26.47 -4.80 -49.44
C LEU A 132 26.85 -6.30 -49.65
N ILE A 133 25.82 -7.14 -49.50
CA ILE A 133 25.33 -8.19 -50.43
C ILE A 133 26.32 -9.23 -51.02
N ASP A 134 26.02 -10.52 -50.76
CA ASP A 134 25.88 -11.51 -51.86
C ASP A 134 24.87 -12.63 -51.51
N VAL A 135 24.41 -13.40 -52.51
CA VAL A 135 23.19 -14.22 -52.51
C VAL A 135 23.42 -15.61 -53.13
N GLY A 136 22.77 -16.65 -52.58
CA GLY A 136 22.58 -17.97 -53.21
C GLY A 136 23.21 -19.15 -52.43
N GLY A 137 22.74 -20.39 -52.55
CA GLY A 137 21.56 -20.91 -53.24
C GLY A 137 21.57 -22.45 -53.37
N LEU A 138 20.38 -23.07 -53.49
CA LEU A 138 20.09 -24.45 -53.94
C LEU A 138 20.54 -25.70 -53.12
N ASP A 139 19.55 -26.31 -52.45
CA ASP A 139 18.87 -27.58 -52.81
C ASP A 139 19.52 -29.00 -52.85
N HIS A 140 18.61 -30.00 -52.72
CA HIS A 140 18.69 -31.46 -52.99
C HIS A 140 19.49 -32.37 -52.01
N ARG A 141 19.12 -33.64 -51.71
CA ARG A 141 17.84 -34.43 -51.66
C ARG A 141 18.12 -35.90 -51.19
N ILE A 142 17.07 -36.67 -50.79
CA ILE A 142 16.98 -38.19 -50.86
C ILE A 142 17.84 -38.97 -49.79
N ALA A 143 17.51 -40.16 -49.21
CA ALA A 143 16.48 -41.21 -49.44
C ALA A 143 16.03 -41.99 -48.15
N HIS A 144 14.74 -42.41 -48.14
CA HIS A 144 14.17 -43.77 -47.92
C HIS A 144 14.57 -44.75 -46.79
N ALA A 145 13.55 -45.20 -46.02
CA ALA A 145 13.00 -46.58 -45.89
C ALA A 145 11.92 -46.66 -44.78
N ALA A 146 10.99 -47.63 -44.66
CA ALA A 146 10.00 -48.30 -45.53
C ALA A 146 9.39 -49.51 -44.74
N GLN A 147 8.19 -50.01 -45.11
CA GLN A 147 7.40 -51.12 -44.46
C GLN A 147 6.70 -50.76 -43.13
N GLY A 148 5.54 -51.30 -42.69
CA GLY A 148 4.50 -52.23 -43.22
C GLY A 148 3.63 -52.79 -42.04
N ILE A 149 2.46 -53.47 -42.15
CA ILE A 149 1.45 -53.66 -43.22
C ILE A 149 0.17 -54.34 -42.61
N LYS A 150 -1.07 -54.02 -43.09
CA LYS A 150 -2.40 -54.69 -42.79
C LYS A 150 -2.95 -54.62 -41.35
N SER A 151 -4.25 -54.80 -41.01
CA SER A 151 -5.57 -54.99 -41.69
C SER A 151 -6.68 -54.65 -40.65
N LEU A 152 -7.85 -54.02 -40.89
CA LEU A 152 -9.00 -54.19 -41.81
C LEU A 152 -10.01 -55.34 -41.48
N ILE A 153 -11.33 -55.01 -41.48
CA ILE A 153 -12.58 -55.85 -41.43
C ILE A 153 -12.83 -56.62 -40.09
N VAL A 154 -14.03 -56.87 -39.52
CA VAL A 154 -15.49 -56.89 -39.88
C VAL A 154 -16.32 -56.39 -38.65
N GLY A 155 -17.38 -55.55 -38.74
CA GLY A 155 -18.83 -55.85 -38.95
C GLY A 155 -19.57 -56.32 -37.67
N GLN A 156 -20.87 -56.13 -37.41
CA GLN A 156 -22.03 -55.70 -38.22
C GLN A 156 -23.22 -55.14 -37.37
N GLN A 157 -24.07 -54.33 -38.04
CA GLN A 157 -25.55 -54.22 -37.96
C GLN A 157 -26.40 -54.04 -36.65
N LYS A 158 -27.19 -52.95 -36.68
CA LYS A 158 -28.67 -52.81 -36.51
C LYS A 158 -29.44 -53.24 -35.24
N ASN A 159 -30.11 -52.21 -34.67
CA ASN A 159 -31.54 -52.09 -34.31
C ASN A 159 -32.25 -52.97 -33.23
N GLN A 160 -32.98 -52.22 -32.39
CA GLN A 160 -34.40 -52.42 -31.98
C GLN A 160 -34.81 -53.24 -30.72
N ILE A 161 -35.51 -52.50 -29.83
CA ILE A 161 -36.84 -52.81 -29.22
C ILE A 161 -36.94 -53.49 -27.82
N ARG A 162 -37.95 -53.00 -27.05
CA ARG A 162 -38.57 -53.47 -25.78
C ARG A 162 -37.72 -53.34 -24.50
N THR A 163 -38.01 -52.40 -23.59
CA THR A 163 -39.14 -52.32 -22.62
C THR A 163 -39.26 -53.48 -21.64
N PHE A 164 -39.11 -53.18 -20.35
CA PHE A 164 -39.91 -53.76 -19.27
C PHE A 164 -40.05 -52.73 -18.15
N GLY A 165 -41.14 -52.79 -17.37
CA GLY A 165 -41.41 -51.78 -16.34
C GLY A 165 -42.15 -52.32 -15.13
N SER A 166 -42.30 -51.42 -14.16
CA SER A 166 -43.18 -51.48 -12.97
C SER A 166 -42.85 -52.47 -11.84
N ARG A 167 -42.84 -51.92 -10.61
CA ARG A 167 -43.62 -52.42 -9.47
C ARG A 167 -43.94 -51.25 -8.52
N GLN A 168 -45.22 -51.08 -8.19
CA GLN A 168 -45.72 -50.32 -7.01
C GLN A 168 -46.02 -51.31 -5.87
N PRO A 169 -46.34 -50.85 -4.64
CA PRO A 169 -47.75 -50.56 -4.25
C PRO A 169 -47.89 -49.29 -3.34
N GLY A 170 -49.06 -48.73 -3.01
CA GLY A 170 -50.46 -48.94 -3.47
C GLY A 170 -51.52 -48.35 -2.48
N ILE A 171 -52.76 -48.10 -2.97
CA ILE A 171 -54.05 -48.03 -2.21
C ILE A 171 -54.30 -46.72 -1.36
N ALA A 172 -55.48 -46.05 -1.26
CA ALA A 172 -56.89 -46.29 -1.68
C ALA A 172 -57.65 -45.01 -2.19
N ARG A 173 -58.91 -45.19 -2.62
CA ARG A 173 -59.89 -44.20 -3.16
C ARG A 173 -61.07 -43.94 -2.18
N PRO A 174 -61.85 -42.82 -2.27
CA PRO A 174 -62.96 -42.62 -3.25
C PRO A 174 -63.19 -41.10 -3.63
N LYS A 175 -64.24 -40.56 -4.30
CA LYS A 175 -65.44 -41.05 -5.05
C LYS A 175 -65.85 -40.10 -6.22
N GLN A 176 -67.15 -39.97 -6.54
CA GLN A 176 -67.87 -39.09 -7.51
C GLN A 176 -68.19 -37.69 -6.90
N GLY A 177 -68.70 -36.63 -7.55
CA GLY A 177 -69.05 -36.30 -8.96
C GLY A 177 -70.18 -35.22 -9.08
N LYS A 178 -70.18 -34.40 -10.16
CA LYS A 178 -71.27 -33.54 -10.74
C LYS A 178 -71.80 -32.21 -10.09
N GLN A 179 -71.77 -31.15 -10.94
CA GLN A 179 -72.80 -30.15 -11.34
C GLN A 179 -73.45 -29.06 -10.41
N ARG A 180 -73.13 -27.79 -10.76
CA ARG A 180 -73.99 -26.62 -11.18
C ARG A 180 -75.10 -25.97 -10.30
N GLN A 181 -75.19 -24.63 -10.47
CA GLN A 181 -76.34 -23.69 -10.34
C GLN A 181 -76.79 -23.31 -8.90
N SER A 182 -77.37 -22.12 -8.61
CA SER A 182 -77.54 -20.82 -9.35
C SER A 182 -78.03 -19.68 -8.41
N GLU A 183 -78.17 -18.45 -8.96
CA GLU A 183 -79.08 -17.33 -8.54
C GLU A 183 -78.87 -16.58 -7.17
N GLN A 184 -78.70 -15.25 -7.13
CA GLN A 184 -79.69 -14.12 -7.10
C GLN A 184 -80.35 -13.91 -5.69
N GLU A 185 -80.64 -12.72 -5.15
CA GLU A 185 -80.74 -11.34 -5.70
C GLU A 185 -80.77 -10.20 -4.63
N ARG A 186 -80.36 -8.95 -5.00
CA ARG A 186 -80.93 -7.59 -4.69
C ARG A 186 -81.18 -7.09 -3.22
N SER A 187 -81.28 -5.79 -2.86
CA SER A 187 -81.31 -4.50 -3.62
C SER A 187 -81.16 -3.20 -2.76
N ILE A 188 -80.49 -2.15 -3.31
CA ILE A 188 -80.87 -0.69 -3.34
C ILE A 188 -80.76 0.14 -2.01
N SER A 189 -80.39 1.44 -1.91
CA SER A 189 -80.31 2.62 -2.85
C SER A 189 -79.18 3.64 -2.55
N HIS A 190 -78.74 4.40 -3.58
CA HIS A 190 -78.10 5.76 -3.62
C HIS A 190 -76.86 6.05 -2.72
N ASP A 191 -75.86 6.86 -3.11
CA ASP A 191 -75.78 7.95 -4.11
C ASP A 191 -74.35 8.07 -4.71
N GLY A 192 -74.14 8.87 -5.78
CA GLY A 192 -72.79 9.26 -6.26
C GLY A 192 -72.32 8.71 -7.63
N GLN A 193 -72.21 9.61 -8.62
CA GLN A 193 -71.91 9.41 -10.04
C GLN A 193 -70.40 9.29 -10.39
N PHE A 194 -69.93 8.75 -11.53
CA PHE A 194 -70.42 7.73 -12.48
C PHE A 194 -69.20 7.25 -13.32
N THR A 195 -69.26 6.07 -13.95
CA THR A 195 -68.12 5.42 -14.67
C THR A 195 -68.29 5.42 -16.21
N TRP A 196 -67.77 4.38 -16.90
CA TRP A 196 -67.82 4.07 -18.34
C TRP A 196 -66.79 4.80 -19.23
N GLY A 197 -66.19 4.18 -20.25
CA GLY A 197 -66.28 2.80 -20.75
C GLY A 197 -65.84 2.72 -22.22
N TRP A 198 -65.62 1.51 -22.77
CA TRP A 198 -65.29 1.24 -24.19
C TRP A 198 -63.91 1.76 -24.67
N GLY A 199 -63.31 1.30 -25.78
CA GLY A 199 -63.72 0.24 -26.70
C GLY A 199 -63.64 0.67 -28.18
N ARG A 200 -62.53 0.32 -28.85
CA ARG A 200 -62.25 0.40 -30.31
C ARG A 200 -62.13 1.78 -31.01
N SER A 201 -61.00 1.88 -31.71
CA SER A 201 -60.82 2.38 -33.10
C SER A 201 -60.51 3.86 -33.37
N ARG A 202 -59.80 4.04 -34.50
CA ARG A 202 -59.50 5.25 -35.27
C ARG A 202 -58.52 6.22 -34.58
N GLU A 203 -57.40 6.61 -35.19
CA GLU A 203 -57.19 7.25 -36.51
C GLU A 203 -57.92 8.59 -36.64
N GLY A 204 -57.13 9.68 -36.67
CA GLY A 204 -57.61 11.01 -37.03
C GLY A 204 -58.05 11.89 -35.86
N GLU A 205 -57.08 12.51 -35.16
CA GLU A 205 -57.19 13.90 -34.70
C GLU A 205 -55.81 14.49 -34.31
N LEU A 206 -54.85 14.42 -35.23
CA LEU A 206 -53.61 15.22 -35.22
C LEU A 206 -53.40 15.92 -36.58
N ALA A 207 -54.49 16.40 -37.16
CA ALA A 207 -54.50 17.36 -38.26
C ALA A 207 -55.05 18.69 -37.73
N LYS A 208 -54.43 19.81 -38.14
CA LYS A 208 -54.70 21.19 -37.65
C LYS A 208 -54.19 21.50 -36.22
N LEU A 209 -52.87 21.49 -36.07
CA LEU A 209 -52.13 22.65 -35.51
C LEU A 209 -50.67 22.65 -35.97
N ALA A 210 -50.46 22.29 -37.25
CA ALA A 210 -49.19 22.43 -37.95
C ALA A 210 -49.24 23.72 -38.77
N ASN A 211 -48.79 24.83 -38.17
CA ASN A 211 -48.21 25.99 -38.84
C ASN A 211 -47.76 27.01 -37.79
N LEU A 212 -46.50 26.90 -37.36
CA LEU A 212 -45.56 28.02 -37.18
C LEU A 212 -44.20 27.46 -36.68
N LEU A 213 -43.14 27.82 -37.42
CA LEU A 213 -41.70 27.60 -37.16
C LEU A 213 -41.10 26.20 -37.44
N PRO A 214 -39.81 26.11 -37.85
CA PRO A 214 -39.30 25.00 -38.67
C PRO A 214 -38.12 24.21 -38.05
N CYS A 215 -37.60 23.24 -38.81
CA CYS A 215 -36.34 22.49 -38.59
C CYS A 215 -36.31 21.43 -37.47
N GLY A 216 -36.93 20.29 -37.75
CA GLY A 216 -36.19 19.05 -38.00
C GLY A 216 -35.32 18.43 -36.88
N THR A 217 -35.93 17.54 -36.09
CA THR A 217 -35.25 16.33 -35.58
C THR A 217 -36.16 15.10 -35.70
N LYS A 218 -35.70 14.04 -36.37
CA LYS A 218 -36.44 12.77 -36.44
C LYS A 218 -36.34 12.03 -35.10
N LYS A 219 -37.47 11.59 -34.54
CA LYS A 219 -37.49 10.63 -33.41
C LYS A 219 -36.95 9.27 -33.86
N LEU A 220 -35.70 8.95 -33.50
CA LEU A 220 -35.07 7.66 -33.76
C LEU A 220 -35.94 6.49 -33.27
N SER A 221 -36.18 5.53 -34.16
CA SER A 221 -36.89 4.29 -33.86
C SER A 221 -36.16 3.45 -32.80
N ARG A 222 -36.82 2.41 -32.30
CA ARG A 222 -36.19 1.47 -31.37
C ARG A 222 -35.01 0.74 -32.02
N LYS A 223 -35.13 0.36 -33.30
CA LYS A 223 -34.03 -0.26 -34.07
C LYS A 223 -32.83 0.66 -34.22
N GLU A 224 -33.02 1.94 -34.50
CA GLU A 224 -31.89 2.88 -34.66
C GLU A 224 -31.21 3.19 -33.32
N ARG A 225 -31.97 3.25 -32.21
CA ARG A 225 -31.39 3.34 -30.86
C ARG A 225 -30.64 2.07 -30.45
N ASP A 226 -31.19 0.90 -30.78
CA ASP A 226 -30.50 -0.38 -30.56
C ASP A 226 -29.24 -0.49 -31.46
N ALA A 227 -29.25 0.09 -32.66
CA ALA A 227 -28.08 0.15 -33.56
C ALA A 227 -26.99 1.12 -33.06
N ILE A 228 -27.37 2.30 -32.54
CA ILE A 228 -26.42 3.23 -31.90
C ILE A 228 -25.81 2.59 -30.64
N LEU A 229 -26.60 1.85 -29.84
CA LEU A 229 -26.06 1.11 -28.69
C LEU A 229 -25.19 -0.09 -29.10
N ALA A 230 -25.50 -0.76 -30.21
CA ALA A 230 -24.66 -1.82 -30.77
C ALA A 230 -23.31 -1.28 -31.31
N ALA A 231 -23.30 -0.05 -31.83
CA ALA A 231 -22.07 0.64 -32.25
C ALA A 231 -21.15 0.98 -31.06
N TRP A 232 -21.69 1.16 -29.85
CA TRP A 232 -20.91 1.46 -28.63
C TRP A 232 -20.39 0.20 -27.91
N PHE A 233 -20.95 -0.99 -28.14
CA PHE A 233 -20.49 -2.25 -27.51
C PHE A 233 -20.45 -3.46 -28.48
N PRO A 234 -19.56 -3.51 -29.49
CA PRO A 234 -19.54 -4.61 -30.48
C PRO A 234 -18.82 -5.90 -30.01
N PHE A 235 -18.21 -5.88 -28.81
CA PHE A 235 -17.11 -6.79 -28.46
C PHE A 235 -17.45 -7.73 -27.28
N SER A 236 -16.95 -8.98 -27.34
CA SER A 236 -17.23 -10.02 -26.34
C SER A 236 -16.10 -11.03 -26.24
N PHE A 237 -15.90 -11.53 -25.01
CA PHE A 237 -15.08 -12.68 -24.63
C PHE A 237 -15.96 -13.95 -24.54
N VAL A 238 -15.35 -15.14 -24.43
CA VAL A 238 -15.99 -16.47 -24.29
C VAL A 238 -16.66 -17.05 -25.56
N ASP A 239 -15.86 -17.81 -26.32
CA ASP A 239 -16.31 -18.67 -27.44
C ASP A 239 -16.31 -20.18 -27.10
N ASN A 240 -15.57 -20.62 -26.07
CA ASN A 240 -15.36 -22.06 -25.78
C ASN A 240 -16.01 -22.49 -24.45
N TRP A 241 -17.33 -22.65 -24.45
CA TRP A 241 -18.02 -23.53 -23.50
C TRP A 241 -18.96 -24.43 -24.31
N PRO A 242 -18.95 -25.76 -24.11
CA PRO A 242 -19.83 -26.63 -24.87
C PRO A 242 -21.30 -26.32 -24.55
N GLU A 243 -22.06 -25.92 -25.57
CA GLU A 243 -23.52 -25.85 -25.48
C GLU A 243 -24.04 -27.26 -25.25
N ILE A 244 -24.46 -27.54 -24.02
CA ILE A 244 -25.29 -28.70 -23.74
C ILE A 244 -26.61 -28.46 -24.48
N LYS A 245 -26.82 -29.20 -25.57
CA LYS A 245 -28.12 -29.26 -26.26
C LYS A 245 -29.15 -29.76 -25.26
N LEU A 246 -29.95 -28.83 -24.73
CA LEU A 246 -31.22 -29.12 -24.11
C LEU A 246 -32.25 -29.18 -25.23
N ASP A 247 -32.83 -30.35 -25.44
CA ASP A 247 -33.85 -30.56 -26.45
C ASP A 247 -35.04 -29.61 -26.26
N SER A 248 -35.62 -29.20 -27.39
CA SER A 248 -36.68 -28.20 -27.46
C SER A 248 -38.02 -28.75 -26.93
N ALA A 249 -38.16 -28.83 -25.61
CA ALA A 249 -39.45 -28.99 -24.96
C ALA A 249 -40.11 -27.61 -24.77
N THR A 250 -41.21 -27.37 -25.47
CA THR A 250 -42.05 -26.18 -25.29
C THR A 250 -42.70 -26.18 -23.90
N SER A 251 -42.09 -25.47 -22.95
CA SER A 251 -42.68 -25.22 -21.64
C SER A 251 -43.64 -24.02 -21.70
N PRO A 252 -44.80 -24.09 -21.01
CA PRO A 252 -45.74 -22.98 -20.97
C PRO A 252 -45.15 -21.80 -20.20
N ARG A 253 -45.51 -20.57 -20.60
CA ARG A 253 -45.09 -19.34 -19.91
C ARG A 253 -45.53 -19.37 -18.44
N THR A 254 -44.60 -19.57 -17.52
CA THR A 254 -44.83 -19.32 -16.10
C THR A 254 -44.94 -17.82 -15.84
N SER A 255 -45.78 -17.46 -14.88
CA SER A 255 -46.13 -16.07 -14.55
C SER A 255 -44.91 -15.27 -14.04
N SER A 256 -44.81 -14.02 -14.47
CA SER A 256 -43.64 -13.15 -14.25
C SER A 256 -43.53 -12.55 -12.83
N HIS A 257 -44.09 -13.19 -11.81
CA HIS A 257 -44.24 -12.61 -10.47
C HIS A 257 -43.35 -13.19 -9.36
N GLU A 258 -42.63 -14.29 -9.60
CA GLU A 258 -41.67 -14.85 -8.63
C GLU A 258 -40.23 -14.89 -9.18
N GLN A 259 -39.64 -13.71 -9.36
CA GLN A 259 -38.18 -13.57 -9.38
C GLN A 259 -37.71 -13.06 -8.01
N THR A 260 -37.80 -13.93 -7.00
CA THR A 260 -37.21 -13.66 -5.69
C THR A 260 -35.71 -13.40 -5.84
N VAL A 261 -35.24 -12.25 -5.35
CA VAL A 261 -33.83 -11.82 -5.46
C VAL A 261 -32.99 -12.61 -4.46
N SER A 262 -32.71 -13.87 -4.80
CA SER A 262 -32.04 -14.86 -3.93
C SER A 262 -30.53 -14.65 -3.83
N ARG A 263 -30.13 -13.50 -3.27
CA ARG A 263 -28.73 -13.15 -2.93
C ARG A 263 -28.58 -12.79 -1.44
N PRO A 264 -28.94 -13.69 -0.51
CA PRO A 264 -29.04 -13.35 0.92
C PRO A 264 -27.71 -12.91 1.54
N LEU A 265 -26.58 -13.49 1.10
CA LEU A 265 -25.26 -13.13 1.60
C LEU A 265 -24.88 -11.67 1.29
N VAL A 266 -25.39 -11.09 0.19
CA VAL A 266 -25.15 -9.67 -0.14
C VAL A 266 -25.83 -8.75 0.89
N LEU A 267 -27.03 -9.11 1.35
CA LEU A 267 -27.75 -8.35 2.39
C LEU A 267 -27.05 -8.47 3.75
N LEU A 268 -26.61 -9.68 4.11
CA LEU A 268 -25.85 -9.93 5.34
C LEU A 268 -24.50 -9.18 5.35
N ALA A 269 -23.78 -9.19 4.23
CA ALA A 269 -22.53 -8.43 4.08
C ALA A 269 -22.76 -6.92 4.21
N ALA A 270 -23.82 -6.39 3.60
CA ALA A 270 -24.18 -4.98 3.73
C ALA A 270 -24.53 -4.62 5.18
N ALA A 271 -25.40 -5.39 5.85
CA ALA A 271 -25.79 -5.18 7.23
C ALA A 271 -24.59 -5.21 8.20
N LEU A 272 -23.73 -6.22 8.09
CA LEU A 272 -22.50 -6.35 8.90
C LEU A 272 -21.61 -5.12 8.72
N THR A 273 -21.45 -4.64 7.48
CA THR A 273 -20.65 -3.45 7.15
C THR A 273 -21.26 -2.18 7.72
N CYS A 274 -22.58 -2.00 7.62
CA CYS A 274 -23.28 -0.87 8.23
C CYS A 274 -23.05 -0.82 9.76
N GLY A 275 -22.99 -2.00 10.41
CA GLY A 275 -22.62 -2.12 11.82
C GLY A 275 -21.22 -1.61 12.14
N VAL A 276 -20.22 -2.13 11.43
CA VAL A 276 -18.80 -1.73 11.59
C VAL A 276 -18.62 -0.23 11.32
N VAL A 277 -19.27 0.31 10.28
CA VAL A 277 -19.23 1.75 9.98
C VAL A 277 -19.95 2.57 11.07
N ALA A 278 -21.11 2.13 11.57
CA ALA A 278 -21.81 2.85 12.62
C ALA A 278 -20.97 2.95 13.90
N ASP A 279 -20.30 1.87 14.32
CA ASP A 279 -19.40 1.88 15.49
C ASP A 279 -18.22 2.84 15.30
N ALA A 280 -17.57 2.81 14.13
CA ALA A 280 -16.43 3.68 13.83
C ALA A 280 -16.74 5.19 13.79
N TRP A 281 -18.01 5.59 13.79
CA TRP A 281 -18.46 7.00 13.79
C TRP A 281 -19.23 7.42 15.05
N LEU A 282 -19.89 6.48 15.74
CA LEU A 282 -20.70 6.77 16.92
C LEU A 282 -20.00 6.45 18.26
N ASP A 283 -18.90 5.69 18.23
CA ASP A 283 -18.10 5.24 19.40
C ASP A 283 -18.97 4.73 20.57
N LEU A 284 -20.01 3.96 20.24
CA LEU A 284 -20.94 3.41 21.23
C LEU A 284 -20.24 2.34 22.06
N PRO A 285 -20.41 2.30 23.39
CA PRO A 285 -19.78 1.27 24.22
C PRO A 285 -20.31 -0.12 23.86
N LEU A 286 -19.46 -1.15 23.99
CA LEU A 286 -19.82 -2.55 23.68
C LEU A 286 -21.16 -3.00 24.31
N THR A 287 -21.49 -2.52 25.51
CA THR A 287 -22.76 -2.81 26.19
C THR A 287 -23.97 -2.40 25.36
N CYS A 288 -23.94 -1.24 24.69
CA CYS A 288 -25.02 -0.80 23.79
C CYS A 288 -25.20 -1.76 22.61
N TRP A 289 -24.09 -2.23 22.01
CA TRP A 289 -24.14 -3.19 20.90
C TRP A 289 -24.70 -4.55 21.33
N LEU A 290 -24.29 -5.06 22.49
CA LEU A 290 -24.78 -6.33 23.03
C LEU A 290 -26.27 -6.27 23.44
N LEU A 291 -26.70 -5.16 24.06
CA LEU A 291 -28.11 -4.94 24.40
C LEU A 291 -28.97 -4.81 23.13
N ALA A 292 -28.53 -4.04 22.13
CA ALA A 292 -29.21 -3.93 20.85
C ALA A 292 -29.34 -5.30 20.17
N LEU A 293 -28.25 -6.08 20.14
CA LEU A 293 -28.26 -7.45 19.59
C LEU A 293 -29.30 -8.35 20.29
N GLY A 294 -29.36 -8.33 21.62
CA GLY A 294 -30.34 -9.10 22.39
C GLY A 294 -31.80 -8.68 22.14
N ILE A 295 -32.07 -7.37 22.12
CA ILE A 295 -33.41 -6.82 21.82
C ILE A 295 -33.83 -7.16 20.38
N LEU A 296 -32.91 -7.08 19.42
CA LEU A 296 -33.20 -7.38 18.02
C LEU A 296 -33.38 -8.88 17.77
N LEU A 297 -32.61 -9.77 18.42
CA LEU A 297 -32.81 -11.21 18.31
C LEU A 297 -34.13 -11.68 18.94
N THR A 298 -34.53 -11.11 20.08
CA THR A 298 -35.85 -11.39 20.68
C THR A 298 -37.01 -10.83 19.85
N GLY A 299 -36.86 -9.61 19.32
CA GLY A 299 -37.81 -9.03 18.36
C GLY A 299 -37.94 -9.85 17.07
N TRP A 300 -36.82 -10.35 16.54
CA TRP A 300 -36.80 -11.25 15.39
C TRP A 300 -37.59 -12.52 15.68
N LEU A 301 -37.30 -13.20 16.80
CA LEU A 301 -38.02 -14.40 17.23
C LEU A 301 -39.54 -14.14 17.33
N GLY A 302 -39.95 -13.02 17.92
CA GLY A 302 -41.35 -12.60 17.99
C GLY A 302 -41.99 -12.41 16.62
N THR A 303 -41.33 -11.70 15.70
CA THR A 303 -41.84 -11.51 14.32
C THR A 303 -41.88 -12.80 13.50
N TRP A 304 -40.94 -13.73 13.74
CA TRP A 304 -40.89 -15.04 13.09
C TRP A 304 -42.01 -15.96 13.58
N ILE A 305 -42.25 -16.02 14.90
CA ILE A 305 -43.41 -16.71 15.49
C ILE A 305 -44.72 -16.12 14.97
N ALA A 306 -44.81 -14.79 14.85
CA ALA A 306 -45.94 -14.08 14.27
C ALA A 306 -46.05 -14.18 12.72
N ARG A 307 -45.18 -14.96 12.05
CA ARG A 307 -45.13 -15.16 10.59
C ARG A 307 -45.06 -13.85 9.78
N ARG A 308 -44.38 -12.83 10.31
CA ARG A 308 -44.13 -11.53 9.66
C ARG A 308 -42.76 -11.51 9.00
N ASP A 309 -42.54 -12.40 8.03
CA ASP A 309 -41.22 -12.71 7.46
C ASP A 309 -40.46 -11.48 6.92
N ALA A 310 -41.15 -10.49 6.35
CA ALA A 310 -40.54 -9.25 5.87
C ALA A 310 -39.96 -8.41 7.03
N TRP A 311 -40.72 -8.26 8.12
CA TRP A 311 -40.25 -7.55 9.32
C TRP A 311 -39.17 -8.33 10.04
N GLY A 312 -39.32 -9.67 10.15
CA GLY A 312 -38.27 -10.52 10.69
C GLY A 312 -36.96 -10.42 9.91
N SER A 313 -37.02 -10.36 8.58
CA SER A 313 -35.83 -10.16 7.75
C SER A 313 -35.13 -8.83 8.04
N ILE A 314 -35.88 -7.74 8.23
CA ILE A 314 -35.33 -6.42 8.59
C ILE A 314 -34.70 -6.45 9.98
N VAL A 315 -35.40 -7.00 10.98
CA VAL A 315 -34.91 -7.07 12.36
C VAL A 315 -33.67 -7.97 12.47
N LEU A 316 -33.61 -9.07 11.71
CA LEU A 316 -32.42 -9.93 11.63
C LEU A 316 -31.23 -9.20 10.99
N LEU A 317 -31.45 -8.39 9.94
CA LEU A 317 -30.38 -7.58 9.36
C LEU A 317 -29.89 -6.50 10.34
N LEU A 318 -30.78 -5.89 11.12
CA LEU A 318 -30.39 -4.97 12.20
C LEU A 318 -29.58 -5.70 13.29
N ALA A 319 -29.95 -6.93 13.67
CA ALA A 319 -29.19 -7.74 14.61
C ALA A 319 -27.78 -8.05 14.07
N VAL A 320 -27.65 -8.38 12.77
CA VAL A 320 -26.34 -8.58 12.11
C VAL A 320 -25.52 -7.30 12.05
N ALA A 321 -26.15 -6.13 11.90
CA ALA A 321 -25.47 -4.85 12.04
C ALA A 321 -24.98 -4.62 13.49
N SER A 322 -25.80 -4.90 14.50
CA SER A 322 -25.36 -4.79 15.91
C SER A 322 -24.20 -5.73 16.24
N LEU A 323 -24.19 -6.93 15.68
CA LEU A 323 -23.06 -7.86 15.78
C LEU A 323 -21.80 -7.32 15.09
N GLY A 324 -21.94 -6.68 13.93
CA GLY A 324 -20.83 -6.04 13.21
C GLY A 324 -20.21 -4.87 13.99
N GLY A 325 -21.05 -4.01 14.57
CA GLY A 325 -20.60 -2.91 15.43
C GLY A 325 -19.88 -3.42 16.68
N GLY A 326 -20.49 -4.36 17.41
CA GLY A 326 -19.88 -4.97 18.59
C GLY A 326 -18.57 -5.70 18.30
N TRP A 327 -18.44 -6.35 17.13
CA TRP A 327 -17.19 -6.98 16.69
C TRP A 327 -16.10 -5.96 16.38
N HIS A 328 -16.43 -4.87 15.67
CA HIS A 328 -15.48 -3.78 15.43
C HIS A 328 -15.01 -3.13 16.72
N HIS A 329 -15.94 -2.74 17.60
CA HIS A 329 -15.64 -2.16 18.90
C HIS A 329 -14.69 -3.06 19.70
N SER A 330 -15.01 -4.37 19.72
CA SER A 330 -14.20 -5.35 20.46
C SER A 330 -12.80 -5.50 19.87
N TYR A 331 -12.69 -5.52 18.54
CA TYR A 331 -11.41 -5.61 17.86
C TYR A 331 -10.55 -4.33 18.03
N TRP A 332 -11.18 -3.16 18.03
CA TRP A 332 -10.51 -1.86 18.05
C TRP A 332 -10.10 -1.40 19.46
N ASN A 333 -10.97 -1.61 20.46
CA ASN A 333 -10.79 -1.05 21.81
C ASN A 333 -10.22 -2.05 22.83
N PHE A 334 -10.57 -3.35 22.78
CA PHE A 334 -10.08 -4.31 23.78
C PHE A 334 -8.74 -4.97 23.40
N TYR A 335 -7.75 -4.71 24.25
CA TYR A 335 -6.45 -5.37 24.30
C TYR A 335 -6.31 -6.16 25.60
N PRO A 336 -5.46 -7.21 25.65
CA PRO A 336 -5.09 -7.84 26.91
C PRO A 336 -4.50 -6.82 27.90
N SER A 337 -4.73 -7.00 29.20
CA SER A 337 -4.12 -6.16 30.24
C SER A 337 -2.59 -6.25 30.26
N THR A 338 -2.03 -7.34 29.74
CA THR A 338 -0.60 -7.58 29.54
C THR A 338 0.01 -6.85 28.34
N GLU A 339 -0.77 -6.13 27.55
CA GLU A 339 -0.32 -5.57 26.27
C GLU A 339 0.69 -4.42 26.46
N LEU A 340 1.95 -4.65 26.07
CA LEU A 340 3.06 -3.70 26.26
C LEU A 340 2.81 -2.32 25.63
N SER A 341 1.98 -2.24 24.59
CA SER A 341 1.63 -0.96 23.95
C SER A 341 0.77 -0.01 24.81
N LEU A 342 0.30 -0.47 25.97
CA LEU A 342 -0.43 0.35 26.95
C LEU A 342 0.52 1.13 27.88
N SER A 343 1.74 0.63 28.12
CA SER A 343 2.75 1.27 28.97
C SER A 343 3.80 2.10 28.21
N LEU A 344 3.84 2.00 26.88
CA LEU A 344 4.77 2.77 26.03
C LEU A 344 4.24 4.17 25.67
N THR A 345 5.16 5.15 25.67
CA THR A 345 4.91 6.51 25.16
C THR A 345 5.37 6.66 23.70
N PRO A 346 5.02 7.76 23.00
CA PRO A 346 5.60 8.07 21.69
C PRO A 346 7.11 8.37 21.72
N GLN A 347 7.65 8.76 22.88
CA GLN A 347 9.07 9.07 23.04
C GLN A 347 9.90 7.79 23.09
N LYS A 348 11.15 7.85 22.59
CA LYS A 348 12.08 6.70 22.57
C LYS A 348 12.46 6.31 23.99
N GLN A 349 12.19 5.06 24.36
CA GLN A 349 12.49 4.51 25.67
C GLN A 349 13.40 3.27 25.52
N PRO A 350 14.53 3.18 26.24
CA PRO A 350 15.33 1.97 26.26
C PRO A 350 14.56 0.84 26.94
N ILE A 351 14.51 -0.33 26.32
CA ILE A 351 13.78 -1.50 26.83
C ILE A 351 14.59 -2.78 26.60
N ALA A 352 14.41 -3.76 27.49
CA ALA A 352 14.86 -5.13 27.29
C ALA A 352 13.65 -6.07 27.30
N LEU A 353 13.52 -6.89 26.26
CA LEU A 353 12.38 -7.76 26.00
C LEU A 353 12.83 -9.21 25.78
N GLN A 354 11.97 -10.17 26.06
CA GLN A 354 12.10 -11.55 25.61
C GLN A 354 10.87 -11.97 24.82
N GLY A 355 11.07 -12.84 23.84
CA GLY A 355 10.01 -13.27 22.94
C GLY A 355 10.50 -14.23 21.87
N TRP A 356 9.68 -14.36 20.82
CA TRP A 356 9.87 -15.31 19.73
C TRP A 356 9.81 -14.61 18.38
N VAL A 357 10.69 -14.99 17.47
CA VAL A 357 10.66 -14.53 16.08
C VAL A 357 9.56 -15.29 15.35
N THR A 358 8.54 -14.58 14.83
CA THR A 358 7.31 -15.21 14.32
C THR A 358 7.35 -15.61 12.85
N ASP A 359 8.22 -14.97 12.06
CA ASP A 359 8.41 -15.17 10.63
C ASP A 359 9.82 -14.70 10.26
N TYR A 360 10.29 -14.99 9.05
CA TYR A 360 11.66 -14.70 8.63
C TYR A 360 12.04 -13.22 8.76
N PRO A 361 13.24 -12.91 9.27
CA PRO A 361 13.86 -11.63 9.08
C PRO A 361 13.96 -11.26 7.59
N ARG A 362 13.59 -10.03 7.26
CA ARG A 362 13.65 -9.50 5.90
C ARG A 362 14.75 -8.49 5.79
N PHE A 363 15.64 -8.68 4.82
CA PHE A 363 16.67 -7.72 4.52
C PHE A 363 16.06 -6.48 3.86
N LEU A 364 16.38 -5.32 4.41
CA LEU A 364 16.11 -3.98 3.91
C LEU A 364 17.46 -3.41 3.44
N PRO A 365 17.85 -3.58 2.17
CA PRO A 365 19.05 -2.95 1.65
C PRO A 365 19.03 -1.44 1.84
N ALA A 366 20.21 -0.84 1.98
CA ALA A 366 20.40 0.58 1.79
C ALA A 366 19.96 0.99 0.37
N PRO A 367 19.37 2.19 0.16
CA PRO A 367 18.99 2.65 -1.17
C PRO A 367 20.17 2.64 -2.14
N SER A 368 19.93 2.19 -3.38
CA SER A 368 20.95 2.07 -4.44
C SER A 368 21.54 3.43 -4.82
N ASP A 369 20.67 4.42 -4.95
CA ASP A 369 20.95 5.81 -5.32
C ASP A 369 20.20 6.73 -4.34
N PRO A 370 20.73 6.95 -3.12
CA PRO A 370 20.05 7.75 -2.13
C PRO A 370 19.98 9.20 -2.59
N SER A 371 18.80 9.83 -2.42
CA SER A 371 18.64 11.27 -2.63
C SER A 371 19.76 12.04 -1.92
N PRO A 372 20.41 13.02 -2.57
CA PRO A 372 21.53 13.75 -1.95
C PRO A 372 21.10 14.48 -0.67
N TYR A 373 19.79 14.73 -0.50
CA TYR A 373 19.20 15.38 0.67
C TYR A 373 18.75 14.41 1.78
N GLU A 374 18.98 13.11 1.64
CA GLU A 374 18.67 12.09 2.67
C GLU A 374 19.93 11.54 3.34
N PHE A 375 19.88 11.26 4.64
CA PHE A 375 20.99 10.58 5.30
C PHE A 375 21.14 9.15 4.77
N GLN A 376 22.38 8.78 4.43
CA GLN A 376 22.72 7.40 4.09
C GLN A 376 22.27 6.46 5.20
N ARG A 377 21.29 5.61 4.88
CA ARG A 377 20.78 4.60 5.81
C ARG A 377 21.66 3.36 5.65
N PRO A 378 22.14 2.74 6.74
CA PRO A 378 22.79 1.45 6.65
C PRO A 378 21.78 0.39 6.17
N ASN A 379 22.28 -0.76 5.72
CA ASN A 379 21.45 -1.95 5.56
C ASN A 379 20.72 -2.26 6.88
N GLN A 380 19.47 -2.71 6.79
CA GLN A 380 18.65 -3.06 7.95
C GLN A 380 18.00 -4.43 7.79
N TRP A 381 17.48 -4.96 8.89
CA TRP A 381 16.66 -6.15 8.96
C TRP A 381 15.34 -5.80 9.64
N LYS A 382 14.24 -6.26 9.04
CA LYS A 382 12.92 -6.25 9.66
C LYS A 382 12.64 -7.64 10.23
N VAL A 383 12.57 -7.77 11.55
CA VAL A 383 12.37 -9.04 12.27
C VAL A 383 10.97 -9.07 12.88
N PRO A 384 10.02 -9.88 12.36
CA PRO A 384 8.71 -10.09 12.98
C PRO A 384 8.85 -10.76 14.35
N PHE A 385 8.31 -10.14 15.40
CA PHE A 385 8.57 -10.54 16.78
C PHE A 385 7.31 -10.50 17.65
N ARG A 386 7.11 -11.56 18.45
CA ARG A 386 6.08 -11.62 19.49
C ARG A 386 6.74 -11.52 20.86
N VAL A 387 6.43 -10.45 21.58
CA VAL A 387 6.90 -10.21 22.94
C VAL A 387 6.18 -11.14 23.91
N THR A 388 6.91 -11.69 24.88
CA THR A 388 6.36 -12.53 25.97
C THR A 388 6.77 -12.02 27.36
N MET A 389 7.92 -11.35 27.48
CA MET A 389 8.35 -10.73 28.74
C MET A 389 9.05 -9.38 28.51
N VAL A 390 8.94 -8.51 29.51
CA VAL A 390 9.66 -7.23 29.62
C VAL A 390 10.51 -7.22 30.89
N ARG A 391 11.68 -6.60 30.83
CA ARG A 391 12.54 -6.45 32.01
C ARG A 391 12.18 -5.18 32.77
N SER A 392 11.72 -5.36 34.00
CA SER A 392 11.44 -4.32 34.98
C SER A 392 12.57 -4.33 36.02
N GLY A 393 13.60 -3.51 35.81
CA GLY A 393 14.82 -3.51 36.63
C GLY A 393 15.60 -4.83 36.56
N THR A 394 15.51 -5.64 37.61
CA THR A 394 16.13 -6.99 37.68
C THR A 394 15.15 -8.13 37.40
N THR A 395 13.84 -7.89 37.45
CA THR A 395 12.80 -8.90 37.26
C THR A 395 12.26 -8.91 35.83
N TRP A 396 11.82 -10.08 35.37
CA TRP A 396 11.09 -10.23 34.11
C TRP A 396 9.60 -10.36 34.40
N GLU A 397 8.80 -9.51 33.76
CA GLU A 397 7.34 -9.48 33.89
C GLU A 397 6.70 -9.97 32.59
N THR A 398 5.62 -10.76 32.69
CA THR A 398 4.92 -11.31 31.52
C THR A 398 4.10 -10.24 30.80
N VAL A 399 4.36 -10.06 29.50
CA VAL A 399 3.63 -9.11 28.65
C VAL A 399 3.24 -9.76 27.32
N SER A 400 2.26 -9.17 26.64
CA SER A 400 1.87 -9.51 25.27
C SER A 400 2.21 -8.36 24.32
N GLY A 401 2.40 -8.72 23.05
CA GLY A 401 2.44 -7.77 21.94
C GLY A 401 3.05 -8.37 20.69
N GLU A 402 2.56 -7.97 19.52
CA GLU A 402 3.19 -8.27 18.24
C GLU A 402 3.76 -7.00 17.62
N THR A 403 4.98 -7.10 17.11
CA THR A 403 5.77 -5.97 16.62
C THR A 403 6.71 -6.42 15.51
N ASP A 404 7.27 -5.46 14.79
CA ASP A 404 8.40 -5.68 13.91
C ASP A 404 9.62 -4.94 14.53
N ILE A 405 10.75 -5.63 14.69
CA ILE A 405 12.02 -5.02 15.10
C ILE A 405 12.76 -4.55 13.85
N TYR A 406 13.23 -3.30 13.86
CA TYR A 406 14.12 -2.75 12.83
C TYR A 406 15.54 -2.72 13.38
N VAL A 407 16.42 -3.54 12.81
CA VAL A 407 17.80 -3.75 13.26
C VAL A 407 18.76 -3.27 12.17
N SER A 408 19.70 -2.38 12.45
CA SER A 408 20.71 -2.00 11.45
C SER A 408 21.88 -3.00 11.42
N GLY A 409 22.38 -3.35 10.24
CA GLY A 409 23.51 -4.26 10.03
C GLY A 409 23.39 -5.14 8.77
N ASP A 410 24.52 -5.59 8.23
CA ASP A 410 24.58 -6.38 6.99
C ASP A 410 24.20 -7.86 7.17
N LYS A 411 24.40 -8.39 8.38
CA LYS A 411 24.18 -9.79 8.72
C LYS A 411 23.33 -9.89 9.97
N LEU A 412 22.47 -10.90 10.01
CA LEU A 412 21.67 -11.26 11.16
C LEU A 412 21.75 -12.77 11.35
N SER A 413 22.04 -13.21 12.57
CA SER A 413 22.21 -14.63 12.94
C SER A 413 20.95 -15.29 13.50
N VAL A 414 19.81 -14.60 13.42
CA VAL A 414 18.55 -14.99 14.08
C VAL A 414 17.59 -15.62 13.07
N GLY A 415 16.97 -16.74 13.42
CA GLY A 415 15.99 -17.47 12.61
C GLY A 415 14.54 -17.32 13.08
N PRO A 416 13.55 -17.71 12.24
CA PRO A 416 12.16 -17.87 12.67
C PRO A 416 12.04 -18.99 13.72
N GLY A 417 11.09 -18.86 14.65
CA GLY A 417 10.88 -19.80 15.76
C GLY A 417 11.91 -19.70 16.89
N GLU A 418 12.95 -18.89 16.74
CA GLU A 418 13.99 -18.70 17.75
C GLU A 418 13.50 -17.80 18.90
N SER A 419 13.87 -18.16 20.14
CA SER A 419 13.68 -17.29 21.30
C SER A 419 14.86 -16.34 21.44
N ILE A 420 14.58 -15.03 21.48
CA ILE A 420 15.60 -13.99 21.61
C ILE A 420 15.29 -13.02 22.76
N THR A 421 16.37 -12.56 23.40
CA THR A 421 16.38 -11.35 24.23
C THR A 421 16.73 -10.16 23.34
N VAL A 422 15.97 -9.07 23.42
CA VAL A 422 16.08 -7.90 22.54
C VAL A 422 16.32 -6.65 23.38
N PHE A 423 17.42 -5.95 23.13
CA PHE A 423 17.75 -4.64 23.71
C PHE A 423 17.47 -3.55 22.68
N ALA A 424 16.37 -2.81 22.85
CA ALA A 424 15.85 -1.90 21.83
C ALA A 424 15.52 -0.52 22.38
N GLN A 425 15.37 0.45 21.48
CA GLN A 425 14.56 1.64 21.71
C GLN A 425 13.12 1.31 21.30
N ALA A 426 12.19 1.32 22.26
CA ALA A 426 10.77 1.17 22.01
C ALA A 426 10.09 2.54 21.87
N THR A 427 9.13 2.63 20.96
CA THR A 427 8.14 3.70 20.93
C THR A 427 6.75 3.13 20.64
N ARG A 428 5.72 3.84 21.07
CA ARG A 428 4.39 3.76 20.47
C ARG A 428 4.40 4.55 19.14
N PRO A 429 3.74 4.09 18.06
CA PRO A 429 3.55 4.87 16.86
C PRO A 429 3.01 6.28 17.16
N GLU A 430 3.67 7.30 16.62
CA GLU A 430 3.28 8.70 16.72
C GLU A 430 1.90 8.94 16.09
N GLU A 431 1.11 9.80 16.73
CA GLU A 431 -0.18 10.25 16.19
C GLU A 431 0.01 11.25 15.06
N VAL A 432 -1.05 11.49 14.29
CA VAL A 432 -1.02 12.50 13.22
C VAL A 432 -0.92 13.89 13.81
N LEU A 433 -0.03 14.71 13.25
CA LEU A 433 0.18 16.09 13.68
C LEU A 433 -0.43 17.10 12.69
N ASN A 434 -0.54 16.78 11.40
CA ASN A 434 -1.23 17.63 10.43
C ASN A 434 -2.49 16.95 9.84
N PRO A 435 -3.65 17.64 9.78
CA PRO A 435 -4.81 17.15 9.03
C PRO A 435 -4.45 16.82 7.58
N GLY A 436 -5.05 15.75 7.05
CA GLY A 436 -4.75 15.20 5.72
C GLY A 436 -3.63 14.14 5.70
N GLU A 437 -2.77 14.06 6.72
CA GLU A 437 -1.67 13.08 6.74
C GLU A 437 -2.13 11.63 6.92
N PHE A 438 -1.30 10.71 6.43
CA PHE A 438 -1.50 9.28 6.63
C PHE A 438 -1.36 8.89 8.12
N ASN A 439 -2.46 8.41 8.71
CA ASN A 439 -2.50 8.04 10.12
C ASN A 439 -1.85 6.67 10.39
N PHE A 440 -0.52 6.68 10.52
CA PHE A 440 0.27 5.48 10.82
C PHE A 440 -0.11 4.84 12.16
N ALA A 441 -0.45 5.61 13.20
CA ALA A 441 -0.92 5.07 14.48
C ALA A 441 -2.21 4.25 14.34
N ASN A 442 -3.23 4.78 13.64
CA ASN A 442 -4.48 4.07 13.39
C ASN A 442 -4.30 2.89 12.44
N TRP A 443 -3.46 2.99 11.40
CA TRP A 443 -3.11 1.88 10.51
C TRP A 443 -2.39 0.73 11.25
N SER A 444 -1.57 1.08 12.24
CA SER A 444 -0.85 0.15 13.11
C SER A 444 -1.80 -0.49 14.14
N ARG A 445 -2.70 0.31 14.73
CA ARG A 445 -3.80 -0.14 15.60
C ARG A 445 -4.74 -1.12 14.89
N SER A 446 -5.08 -0.86 13.62
CA SER A 446 -5.92 -1.71 12.77
C SER A 446 -5.32 -3.10 12.49
N ARG A 447 -4.01 -3.26 12.71
CA ARG A 447 -3.26 -4.53 12.62
C ARG A 447 -2.89 -5.11 13.99
N ARG A 448 -3.34 -4.48 15.07
CA ARG A 448 -2.98 -4.80 16.47
C ARG A 448 -1.46 -4.79 16.73
N ARG A 449 -0.69 -4.02 15.95
CA ARG A 449 0.77 -3.84 16.11
C ARG A 449 1.06 -2.42 16.58
N ARG A 450 1.02 -2.18 17.88
CA ARG A 450 1.11 -0.82 18.48
C ARG A 450 2.47 -0.51 19.11
N ILE A 451 3.48 -1.30 18.80
CA ILE A 451 4.85 -1.21 19.31
C ILE A 451 5.76 -1.03 18.10
N LEU A 452 6.77 -0.18 18.21
CA LEU A 452 7.87 -0.07 17.26
C LEU A 452 9.17 -0.29 18.02
N LEU A 453 9.98 -1.26 17.60
CA LEU A 453 11.29 -1.54 18.19
C LEU A 453 12.40 -1.19 17.20
N ARG A 454 13.41 -0.44 17.66
CA ARG A 454 14.62 -0.12 16.88
C ARG A 454 15.88 -0.57 17.61
N CYS A 455 16.75 -1.28 16.90
CA CYS A 455 18.06 -1.70 17.35
C CYS A 455 19.12 -1.14 16.39
N ASN A 456 20.20 -0.58 16.95
CA ASN A 456 21.26 0.01 16.13
C ASN A 456 22.24 -1.03 15.58
N PHE A 457 22.30 -2.24 16.17
CA PHE A 457 23.24 -3.28 15.81
C PHE A 457 22.61 -4.69 15.96
N PRO A 458 23.10 -5.72 15.25
CA PRO A 458 22.57 -7.09 15.37
C PRO A 458 22.76 -7.72 16.76
N GLU A 459 23.82 -7.35 17.48
CA GLU A 459 24.17 -7.85 18.81
C GLU A 459 23.16 -7.45 19.91
N CYS A 460 22.25 -6.51 19.59
CA CYS A 460 21.07 -6.20 20.38
C CYS A 460 20.07 -7.37 20.47
N LEU A 461 20.14 -8.34 19.55
CA LEU A 461 19.31 -9.53 19.50
C LEU A 461 20.16 -10.74 19.92
N GLN A 462 19.93 -11.24 21.13
CA GLN A 462 20.73 -12.30 21.74
C GLN A 462 19.88 -13.58 21.86
N PRO A 463 20.34 -14.74 21.35
CA PRO A 463 19.60 -15.98 21.47
C PRO A 463 19.47 -16.40 22.94
N ASN A 464 18.25 -16.75 23.36
CA ASN A 464 17.94 -17.06 24.76
C ASN A 464 18.24 -18.52 25.15
N GLY A 465 18.97 -19.26 24.30
CA GLY A 465 19.37 -20.66 24.51
C GLY A 465 18.22 -21.70 24.50
N GLN A 466 16.96 -21.28 24.45
CA GLN A 466 15.82 -22.17 24.31
C GLN A 466 15.74 -22.65 22.85
N ALA A 467 15.90 -23.96 22.66
CA ALA A 467 15.82 -24.58 21.34
C ALA A 467 14.44 -24.32 20.71
N SER A 468 14.44 -23.99 19.40
CA SER A 468 13.21 -23.91 18.61
C SER A 468 12.44 -25.22 18.75
N GLN A 469 11.18 -25.15 19.19
CA GLN A 469 10.29 -26.29 19.12
C GLN A 469 10.01 -26.56 17.64
N ALA A 470 10.45 -27.72 17.13
CA ALA A 470 10.32 -28.11 15.73
C ALA A 470 8.90 -27.82 15.24
N SER A 471 8.79 -26.83 14.36
CA SER A 471 7.52 -26.21 14.02
C SER A 471 6.91 -26.90 12.82
N ILE A 472 5.58 -26.99 12.80
CA ILE A 472 4.83 -27.44 11.61
C ILE A 472 5.12 -26.51 10.41
N TRP A 473 5.65 -25.31 10.67
CA TRP A 473 6.06 -24.32 9.68
C TRP A 473 7.48 -24.53 9.11
N ASP A 474 8.36 -25.30 9.77
CA ASP A 474 9.76 -25.49 9.36
C ASP A 474 9.92 -26.08 7.93
N PRO A 475 9.06 -27.00 7.45
CA PRO A 475 9.10 -27.43 6.05
C PRO A 475 8.76 -26.30 5.08
N ILE A 476 7.71 -25.52 5.35
CA ILE A 476 7.30 -24.38 4.50
C ILE A 476 8.43 -23.35 4.43
N GLN A 477 9.12 -23.14 5.54
CA GLN A 477 10.30 -22.29 5.66
C GLN A 477 11.46 -22.74 4.75
N VAL A 478 11.86 -24.01 4.82
CA VAL A 478 12.89 -24.59 3.91
C VAL A 478 12.48 -24.44 2.44
N TRP A 479 11.21 -24.71 2.11
CA TRP A 479 10.72 -24.56 0.73
C TRP A 479 10.77 -23.11 0.23
N ARG A 480 10.48 -22.12 1.09
CA ARG A 480 10.64 -20.69 0.76
C ARG A 480 12.10 -20.36 0.42
N GLN A 481 13.05 -20.79 1.25
CA GLN A 481 14.48 -20.56 1.01
C GLN A 481 14.97 -21.21 -0.29
N LEU A 482 14.51 -22.43 -0.59
CA LEU A 482 14.84 -23.12 -1.84
C LEU A 482 14.31 -22.37 -3.07
N ILE A 483 13.05 -21.89 -3.03
CA ILE A 483 12.45 -21.14 -4.13
C ILE A 483 13.16 -19.79 -4.34
N ASP A 484 13.46 -19.08 -3.26
CA ASP A 484 14.18 -17.80 -3.25
C ASP A 484 15.60 -17.93 -3.83
N GLY A 485 16.34 -18.96 -3.41
CA GLY A 485 17.66 -19.28 -3.93
C GLY A 485 17.65 -19.72 -5.40
N LYS A 486 16.60 -20.41 -5.86
CA LYS A 486 16.42 -20.78 -7.28
C LYS A 486 16.01 -19.59 -8.15
N LEU A 487 15.18 -18.68 -7.62
CA LEU A 487 14.73 -17.47 -8.31
C LEU A 487 15.89 -16.50 -8.53
N THR A 488 16.63 -16.18 -7.47
CA THR A 488 17.78 -15.27 -7.49
C THR A 488 18.96 -15.80 -8.33
N ALA A 489 19.12 -17.13 -8.44
CA ALA A 489 20.12 -17.75 -9.31
C ALA A 489 19.72 -17.80 -10.79
N ALA A 490 18.42 -17.68 -11.11
CA ALA A 490 17.92 -17.74 -12.48
C ALA A 490 17.74 -16.36 -13.14
N ILE A 491 17.66 -15.27 -12.36
CA ILE A 491 17.30 -13.94 -12.84
C ILE A 491 18.52 -13.00 -12.81
N PRO A 492 18.70 -12.10 -13.81
CA PRO A 492 19.75 -11.08 -13.79
C PRO A 492 19.66 -10.19 -12.53
N PRO A 493 20.80 -9.78 -11.92
CA PRO A 493 20.79 -9.02 -10.67
C PRO A 493 19.91 -7.77 -10.63
N SER A 494 19.76 -7.06 -11.75
CA SER A 494 18.89 -5.88 -11.86
C SER A 494 17.41 -6.20 -11.65
N LEU A 495 16.94 -7.36 -12.13
CA LEU A 495 15.53 -7.75 -12.09
C LEU A 495 15.15 -8.49 -10.80
N ASN A 496 16.10 -8.79 -9.91
CA ASN A 496 15.83 -9.54 -8.67
C ASN A 496 14.84 -8.82 -7.75
N GLY A 497 14.98 -7.50 -7.57
CA GLY A 497 14.05 -6.71 -6.75
C GLY A 497 12.61 -6.73 -7.29
N LEU A 498 12.45 -6.64 -8.61
CA LEU A 498 11.16 -6.72 -9.30
C LEU A 498 10.56 -8.14 -9.23
N ALA A 499 11.37 -9.17 -9.43
CA ALA A 499 10.96 -10.56 -9.34
C ALA A 499 10.52 -10.96 -7.92
N GLU A 500 11.33 -10.63 -6.91
CA GLU A 500 10.96 -10.85 -5.51
C GLU A 500 9.69 -10.08 -5.12
N THR A 501 9.53 -8.85 -5.62
CA THR A 501 8.30 -8.05 -5.45
C THR A 501 7.07 -8.74 -6.06
N ILE A 502 7.18 -9.25 -7.29
CA ILE A 502 6.06 -9.84 -8.04
C ILE A 502 5.69 -11.25 -7.57
N PHE A 503 6.67 -12.08 -7.21
CA PHE A 503 6.43 -13.50 -6.88
C PHE A 503 6.39 -13.79 -5.39
N LEU A 504 7.28 -13.16 -4.61
CA LEU A 504 7.39 -13.32 -3.15
C LEU A 504 6.76 -12.15 -2.37
N GLY A 505 6.42 -11.06 -3.06
CA GLY A 505 5.85 -9.85 -2.47
C GLY A 505 6.88 -8.92 -1.86
N ARG A 506 8.16 -9.30 -1.87
CA ARG A 506 9.20 -8.60 -1.13
C ARG A 506 9.61 -7.34 -1.88
N ARG A 507 8.92 -6.24 -1.54
CA ARG A 507 9.20 -4.89 -2.04
C ARG A 507 10.45 -4.29 -1.40
N GLU A 508 10.93 -4.90 -0.33
CA GLU A 508 12.08 -4.48 0.45
C GLU A 508 13.36 -4.34 -0.39
N ARG A 509 13.50 -5.08 -1.52
CA ARG A 509 14.63 -5.02 -2.45
C ARG A 509 14.33 -4.33 -3.78
N LEU A 510 13.16 -3.70 -3.93
CA LEU A 510 12.83 -2.95 -5.14
C LEU A 510 13.51 -1.59 -5.10
N ASP A 511 14.13 -1.19 -6.21
CA ASP A 511 14.76 0.13 -6.32
C ASP A 511 13.70 1.25 -6.31
N ASP A 512 13.99 2.36 -5.61
CA ASP A 512 13.03 3.47 -5.42
C ASP A 512 12.63 4.10 -6.77
N ALA A 513 13.56 4.23 -7.74
CA ALA A 513 13.24 4.75 -9.06
C ALA A 513 12.22 3.86 -9.80
N THR A 514 12.28 2.55 -9.59
CA THR A 514 11.32 1.61 -10.17
C THR A 514 9.97 1.68 -9.45
N ASP A 515 9.92 1.73 -8.11
CA ASP A 515 8.64 1.91 -7.39
C ASP A 515 7.95 3.24 -7.81
N ASP A 516 8.72 4.32 -7.97
CA ASP A 516 8.20 5.61 -8.43
C ASP A 516 7.73 5.60 -9.89
N ALA A 517 8.42 4.87 -10.80
CA ALA A 517 7.95 4.69 -12.17
C ALA A 517 6.57 3.98 -12.22
N PHE A 518 6.39 2.93 -11.40
CA PHE A 518 5.10 2.24 -11.26
C PHE A 518 4.04 3.11 -10.57
N ARG A 519 4.42 4.02 -9.65
CA ARG A 519 3.49 5.00 -9.04
C ARG A 519 3.02 6.03 -10.05
N GLN A 520 3.95 6.69 -10.75
CA GLN A 520 3.64 7.76 -11.71
C GLN A 520 2.78 7.25 -12.89
N THR A 521 2.99 6.02 -13.35
CA THR A 521 2.15 5.39 -14.37
C THR A 521 0.80 4.84 -13.86
N GLY A 522 0.55 4.90 -12.53
CA GLY A 522 -0.64 4.35 -11.87
C GLY A 522 -0.69 2.81 -11.79
N THR A 523 0.42 2.15 -12.13
CA THR A 523 0.51 0.69 -12.27
C THR A 523 1.09 -0.03 -11.03
N VAL A 524 1.37 0.69 -9.94
CA VAL A 524 1.85 0.18 -8.63
C VAL A 524 1.01 -0.96 -8.01
N HIS A 525 -0.22 -1.14 -8.49
CA HIS A 525 -1.09 -2.27 -8.14
C HIS A 525 -0.62 -3.61 -8.73
N ILE A 526 0.29 -3.59 -9.70
CA ILE A 526 0.96 -4.76 -10.30
C ILE A 526 2.15 -5.21 -9.44
N LEU A 527 2.93 -4.26 -8.89
CA LEU A 527 3.95 -4.52 -7.86
C LEU A 527 3.36 -5.06 -6.54
N ALA A 528 2.03 -5.07 -6.40
CA ALA A 528 1.37 -5.74 -5.29
C ALA A 528 0.96 -7.13 -5.77
N LEU A 529 1.42 -8.16 -5.04
CA LEU A 529 0.81 -9.47 -5.07
C LEU A 529 -0.69 -9.33 -4.86
N SER A 530 -1.42 -9.47 -5.95
CA SER A 530 -2.82 -9.11 -6.07
C SER A 530 -3.66 -10.31 -6.48
N GLY A 531 -4.98 -10.20 -6.35
CA GLY A 531 -5.89 -11.25 -6.80
C GLY A 531 -5.80 -11.57 -8.30
N LEU A 532 -5.17 -10.71 -9.11
CA LEU A 532 -4.84 -11.00 -10.50
C LEU A 532 -3.79 -12.12 -10.60
N HIS A 533 -2.74 -12.09 -9.78
CA HIS A 533 -1.65 -13.08 -9.80
C HIS A 533 -2.18 -14.48 -9.45
N LEU A 534 -2.89 -14.59 -8.33
CA LEU A 534 -3.51 -15.84 -7.91
C LEU A 534 -4.63 -16.26 -8.88
N GLY A 535 -5.38 -15.31 -9.45
CA GLY A 535 -6.41 -15.59 -10.45
C GLY A 535 -5.85 -16.19 -11.74
N ILE A 536 -4.74 -15.66 -12.25
CA ILE A 536 -4.01 -16.20 -13.41
C ILE A 536 -3.48 -17.60 -13.09
N LEU A 537 -2.77 -17.76 -11.97
CA LEU A 537 -2.19 -19.04 -11.55
C LEU A 537 -3.28 -20.11 -11.37
N ALA A 538 -4.37 -19.77 -10.69
CA ALA A 538 -5.51 -20.67 -10.48
C ALA A 538 -6.21 -21.03 -11.79
N PHE A 539 -6.35 -20.08 -12.72
CA PHE A 539 -6.94 -20.33 -14.05
C PHE A 539 -6.09 -21.31 -14.86
N VAL A 540 -4.78 -21.08 -14.95
CA VAL A 540 -3.84 -21.96 -15.67
C VAL A 540 -3.81 -23.35 -15.02
N ALA A 541 -3.64 -23.42 -13.70
CA ALA A 541 -3.61 -24.68 -12.97
C ALA A 541 -4.91 -25.48 -13.13
N TYR A 542 -6.08 -24.84 -13.00
CA TYR A 542 -7.37 -25.51 -13.18
C TYR A 542 -7.55 -26.11 -14.57
N HIS A 543 -7.11 -25.39 -15.61
CA HIS A 543 -7.20 -25.87 -16.99
C HIS A 543 -6.25 -27.04 -17.28
N LEU A 544 -5.03 -27.02 -16.74
CA LEU A 544 -4.09 -28.14 -16.83
C LEU A 544 -4.58 -29.37 -16.05
N LEU A 545 -5.07 -29.18 -14.83
CA LEU A 545 -5.62 -30.25 -13.99
C LEU A 545 -6.84 -30.94 -14.64
N ARG A 546 -7.59 -30.23 -15.50
CA ARG A 546 -8.71 -30.80 -16.28
C ARG A 546 -8.30 -31.66 -17.46
N TRP A 547 -7.02 -31.70 -17.84
CA TRP A 547 -6.50 -32.64 -18.84
C TRP A 547 -6.13 -34.00 -18.24
N ILE A 548 -5.98 -34.07 -16.91
CA ILE A 548 -5.82 -35.33 -16.19
C ILE A 548 -7.18 -36.07 -16.23
N PRO A 549 -7.24 -37.34 -16.66
CA PRO A 549 -8.48 -38.11 -16.72
C PRO A 549 -8.94 -38.52 -15.30
N ALA A 550 -9.52 -37.57 -14.58
CA ALA A 550 -9.91 -37.69 -13.18
C ALA A 550 -11.37 -37.23 -12.94
N PRO A 551 -12.00 -37.60 -11.79
CA PRO A 551 -13.33 -37.15 -11.44
C PRO A 551 -13.46 -35.62 -11.39
N ILE A 552 -14.66 -35.08 -11.66
CA ILE A 552 -14.87 -33.62 -11.77
C ILE A 552 -14.57 -32.81 -10.49
N TRP A 553 -14.55 -33.47 -9.31
CA TRP A 553 -14.13 -32.85 -8.05
C TRP A 553 -12.61 -32.73 -7.91
N PHE A 554 -11.81 -33.57 -8.60
CA PHE A 554 -10.37 -33.64 -8.44
C PHE A 554 -9.65 -32.34 -8.82
N PRO A 555 -9.93 -31.68 -9.97
CA PRO A 555 -9.35 -30.37 -10.27
C PRO A 555 -9.71 -29.30 -9.23
N GLY A 556 -10.88 -29.40 -8.61
CA GLY A 556 -11.29 -28.52 -7.52
C GLY A 556 -10.48 -28.73 -6.24
N LEU A 557 -10.29 -29.99 -5.83
CA LEU A 557 -9.49 -30.34 -4.65
C LEU A 557 -8.00 -30.02 -4.85
N ALA A 558 -7.43 -30.41 -5.98
CA ALA A 558 -6.03 -30.14 -6.31
C ALA A 558 -5.76 -28.62 -6.38
N LEU A 559 -6.67 -27.83 -6.97
CA LEU A 559 -6.57 -26.37 -6.96
C LEU A 559 -6.71 -25.77 -5.56
N LEU A 560 -7.58 -26.31 -4.70
CA LEU A 560 -7.73 -25.86 -3.31
C LEU A 560 -6.43 -26.07 -2.53
N LEU A 561 -5.83 -27.26 -2.64
CA LEU A 561 -4.55 -27.60 -1.99
C LEU A 561 -3.40 -26.72 -2.53
N LEU A 562 -3.32 -26.53 -3.85
CA LEU A 562 -2.35 -25.63 -4.48
C LEU A 562 -2.50 -24.18 -4.01
N THR A 563 -3.75 -23.72 -3.87
CA THR A 563 -4.06 -22.35 -3.40
C THR A 563 -3.65 -22.17 -1.94
N ILE A 564 -3.91 -23.16 -1.07
CA ILE A 564 -3.46 -23.14 0.32
C ILE A 564 -1.92 -23.13 0.36
N GLY A 565 -1.25 -24.02 -0.38
CA GLY A 565 0.21 -24.05 -0.48
C GLY A 565 0.82 -22.72 -0.94
N TYR A 566 0.19 -22.06 -1.93
CA TYR A 566 0.62 -20.73 -2.40
C TYR A 566 0.42 -19.63 -1.35
N VAL A 567 -0.71 -19.61 -0.63
CA VAL A 567 -0.93 -18.63 0.47
C VAL A 567 0.11 -18.79 1.58
N LEU A 568 0.49 -20.04 1.90
CA LEU A 568 1.52 -20.35 2.88
C LEU A 568 2.94 -20.05 2.37
N LEU A 569 3.18 -20.18 1.06
CA LEU A 569 4.45 -19.78 0.45
C LEU A 569 4.65 -18.26 0.52
N VAL A 570 3.61 -17.46 0.25
CA VAL A 570 3.75 -16.04 -0.07
C VAL A 570 3.19 -15.09 1.02
N ASP A 571 3.59 -15.34 2.27
CA ASP A 571 3.32 -14.48 3.45
C ASP A 571 1.86 -14.03 3.66
N ALA A 572 0.87 -14.88 3.34
CA ALA A 572 -0.55 -14.71 3.70
C ALA A 572 -1.10 -13.28 3.58
N ARG A 573 -0.67 -12.53 2.56
CA ARG A 573 -0.91 -11.08 2.50
C ARG A 573 -2.39 -10.78 2.26
N PRO A 574 -2.97 -9.69 2.81
CA PRO A 574 -4.41 -9.43 2.72
C PRO A 574 -5.01 -9.52 1.29
N PRO A 575 -4.37 -9.01 0.21
CA PRO A 575 -4.91 -9.16 -1.14
C PRO A 575 -4.92 -10.62 -1.65
N ILE A 576 -3.93 -11.42 -1.25
CA ILE A 576 -3.82 -12.84 -1.62
C ILE A 576 -4.85 -13.65 -0.84
N VAL A 577 -5.01 -13.39 0.47
CA VAL A 577 -6.03 -14.03 1.31
C VAL A 577 -7.44 -13.76 0.77
N ARG A 578 -7.75 -12.52 0.38
CA ARG A 578 -9.03 -12.19 -0.29
C ARG A 578 -9.27 -13.04 -1.55
N ALA A 579 -8.26 -13.11 -2.41
CA ALA A 579 -8.35 -13.87 -3.65
C ALA A 579 -8.42 -15.38 -3.41
N SER A 580 -7.71 -15.89 -2.40
CA SER A 580 -7.74 -17.31 -2.03
C SER A 580 -9.10 -17.73 -1.47
N ILE A 581 -9.80 -16.86 -0.74
CA ILE A 581 -11.19 -17.12 -0.30
C ILE A 581 -12.14 -17.25 -1.52
N LEU A 582 -11.99 -16.40 -2.53
CA LEU A 582 -12.77 -16.49 -3.77
C LEU A 582 -12.47 -17.80 -4.53
N VAL A 583 -11.19 -18.16 -4.69
CA VAL A 583 -10.76 -19.41 -5.35
C VAL A 583 -11.20 -20.64 -4.56
N ALA A 584 -11.03 -20.64 -3.23
CA ALA A 584 -11.44 -21.73 -2.35
C ALA A 584 -12.97 -21.94 -2.37
N THR A 585 -13.76 -20.85 -2.41
CA THR A 585 -15.22 -20.95 -2.55
C THR A 585 -15.61 -21.54 -3.91
N PHE A 586 -14.91 -21.18 -4.99
CA PHE A 586 -15.10 -21.80 -6.30
C PHE A 586 -14.73 -23.30 -6.30
N CYS A 587 -13.59 -23.67 -5.70
CA CYS A 587 -13.19 -25.06 -5.52
C CYS A 587 -14.22 -25.88 -4.73
N LEU A 588 -14.67 -25.35 -3.58
CA LEU A 588 -15.65 -26.00 -2.74
C LEU A 588 -17.01 -26.15 -3.44
N ALA A 589 -17.45 -25.15 -4.21
CA ALA A 589 -18.66 -25.27 -5.03
C ALA A 589 -18.54 -26.39 -6.08
N THR A 590 -17.36 -26.53 -6.72
CA THR A 590 -17.06 -27.62 -7.66
C THR A 590 -17.06 -29.00 -6.98
N ILE A 591 -16.40 -29.12 -5.82
CA ILE A 591 -16.35 -30.37 -5.03
C ILE A 591 -17.75 -30.78 -4.55
N LEU A 592 -18.58 -29.83 -4.12
CA LEU A 592 -19.95 -30.06 -3.66
C LEU A 592 -21.00 -30.12 -4.78
N PHE A 593 -20.58 -30.09 -6.06
CA PHE A 593 -21.45 -30.11 -7.24
C PHE A 593 -22.54 -28.99 -7.23
N ARG A 594 -22.26 -27.85 -6.59
CA ARG A 594 -23.19 -26.71 -6.47
C ARG A 594 -22.94 -25.68 -7.58
N ARG A 595 -24.01 -25.01 -8.03
CA ARG A 595 -23.92 -23.90 -8.99
C ARG A 595 -23.29 -22.67 -8.32
N HIS A 596 -22.23 -22.14 -8.93
CA HIS A 596 -21.52 -20.96 -8.43
C HIS A 596 -22.31 -19.65 -8.65
N ALA A 597 -22.82 -19.05 -7.57
CA ALA A 597 -23.49 -17.76 -7.60
C ALA A 597 -22.50 -16.62 -7.27
N PHE A 598 -21.86 -16.04 -8.29
CA PHE A 598 -20.74 -15.10 -8.13
C PHE A 598 -20.93 -14.02 -7.05
N TRP A 599 -22.08 -13.35 -7.02
CA TRP A 599 -22.35 -12.28 -6.06
C TRP A 599 -22.45 -12.79 -4.60
N ASN A 600 -22.90 -14.03 -4.39
CA ASN A 600 -22.88 -14.66 -3.08
C ASN A 600 -21.45 -15.07 -2.68
N THR A 601 -20.63 -15.54 -3.63
CA THR A 601 -19.20 -15.82 -3.39
C THR A 601 -18.43 -14.55 -3.01
N LEU A 602 -18.68 -13.43 -3.71
CA LEU A 602 -18.05 -12.15 -3.41
C LEU A 602 -18.49 -11.61 -2.03
N ALA A 603 -19.78 -11.74 -1.69
CA ALA A 603 -20.28 -11.36 -0.38
C ALA A 603 -19.77 -12.27 0.75
N LEU A 604 -19.61 -13.58 0.50
CA LEU A 604 -18.99 -14.50 1.46
C LEU A 604 -17.53 -14.10 1.72
N ALA A 605 -16.77 -13.80 0.66
CA ALA A 605 -15.39 -13.33 0.81
C ALA A 605 -15.32 -12.02 1.61
N TRP A 606 -16.26 -11.09 1.42
CA TRP A 606 -16.36 -9.88 2.24
C TRP A 606 -16.65 -10.19 3.71
N ILE A 607 -17.64 -11.04 3.99
CA ILE A 607 -17.99 -11.45 5.37
C ILE A 607 -16.79 -12.09 6.06
N VAL A 608 -16.09 -13.03 5.41
CA VAL A 608 -14.90 -13.70 5.97
C VAL A 608 -13.79 -12.69 6.28
N VAL A 609 -13.56 -11.69 5.43
CA VAL A 609 -12.58 -10.62 5.67
C VAL A 609 -12.97 -9.77 6.88
N VAL A 610 -14.24 -9.35 7.00
CA VAL A 610 -14.73 -8.55 8.14
C VAL A 610 -14.69 -9.35 9.45
N CYS A 611 -15.05 -10.63 9.41
CA CYS A 611 -14.95 -11.53 10.57
C CYS A 611 -13.50 -11.79 10.99
N TRP A 612 -12.53 -11.74 10.07
CA TRP A 612 -11.12 -11.87 10.39
C TRP A 612 -10.51 -10.56 10.96
N ASN A 613 -10.77 -9.44 10.29
CA ASN A 613 -10.40 -8.11 10.75
C ASN A 613 -11.45 -7.08 10.28
N PRO A 614 -12.27 -6.52 11.18
CA PRO A 614 -13.34 -5.61 10.78
C PRO A 614 -12.81 -4.27 10.25
N THR A 615 -11.57 -3.91 10.60
CA THR A 615 -10.95 -2.65 10.15
C THR A 615 -10.50 -2.67 8.68
N GLU A 616 -10.48 -3.85 8.03
CA GLU A 616 -10.11 -3.99 6.62
C GLU A 616 -11.06 -3.22 5.69
N ILE A 617 -12.31 -2.94 6.10
CA ILE A 617 -13.26 -2.17 5.28
C ILE A 617 -12.81 -0.72 5.04
N PHE A 618 -11.97 -0.18 5.92
CA PHE A 618 -11.43 1.17 5.83
C PHE A 618 -10.11 1.23 5.05
N GLN A 619 -9.50 0.08 4.72
CA GLN A 619 -8.22 0.02 4.00
C GLN A 619 -8.44 0.20 2.49
N ALA A 620 -7.77 1.19 1.89
CA ALA A 620 -7.86 1.51 0.46
C ALA A 620 -7.69 0.27 -0.45
N GLY A 621 -6.69 -0.57 -0.17
CA GLY A 621 -6.41 -1.79 -0.95
C GLY A 621 -7.52 -2.86 -0.90
N THR A 622 -8.35 -2.86 0.15
CA THR A 622 -9.51 -3.76 0.28
C THR A 622 -10.71 -3.19 -0.47
N GLN A 623 -10.99 -1.90 -0.30
CA GLN A 623 -12.02 -1.17 -1.05
C GLN A 623 -11.80 -1.31 -2.57
N LEU A 624 -10.61 -0.94 -3.06
CA LEU A 624 -10.25 -1.01 -4.48
C LEU A 624 -10.33 -2.44 -5.03
N SER A 625 -9.89 -3.43 -4.26
CA SER A 625 -9.91 -4.85 -4.67
C SER A 625 -11.33 -5.37 -4.87
N PHE A 626 -12.25 -5.11 -3.94
CA PHE A 626 -13.64 -5.57 -4.08
C PHE A 626 -14.42 -4.77 -5.13
N VAL A 627 -14.20 -3.45 -5.22
CA VAL A 627 -14.84 -2.59 -6.26
C VAL A 627 -14.39 -2.99 -7.66
N ALA A 628 -13.10 -3.25 -7.90
CA ALA A 628 -12.60 -3.70 -9.20
C ALA A 628 -13.18 -5.07 -9.60
N VAL A 629 -13.19 -6.05 -8.68
CA VAL A 629 -13.75 -7.39 -8.94
C VAL A 629 -15.27 -7.34 -9.18
N ALA A 630 -16.01 -6.54 -8.41
CA ALA A 630 -17.43 -6.31 -8.64
C ALA A 630 -17.70 -5.65 -10.00
N THR A 631 -16.87 -4.68 -10.39
CA THR A 631 -16.97 -3.96 -11.67
C THR A 631 -16.73 -4.89 -12.87
N LEU A 632 -15.67 -5.71 -12.83
CA LEU A 632 -15.38 -6.68 -13.87
C LEU A 632 -16.51 -7.72 -14.02
N ALA A 633 -17.09 -8.18 -12.91
CA ALA A 633 -18.20 -9.12 -12.94
C ALA A 633 -19.52 -8.50 -13.43
N TRP A 634 -19.78 -7.24 -13.08
CA TRP A 634 -20.90 -6.47 -13.62
C TRP A 634 -20.75 -6.28 -15.14
N LEU A 635 -19.57 -5.86 -15.60
CA LEU A 635 -19.26 -5.67 -17.02
C LEU A 635 -19.40 -6.99 -17.80
N ALA A 636 -18.90 -8.12 -17.27
CA ALA A 636 -19.06 -9.43 -17.88
C ALA A 636 -20.54 -9.86 -17.98
N ASN A 637 -21.38 -9.51 -17.01
CA ASN A 637 -22.83 -9.75 -17.07
C ASN A 637 -23.52 -8.84 -18.11
N VAL A 638 -23.15 -7.56 -18.18
CA VAL A 638 -23.62 -6.60 -19.19
C VAL A 638 -23.32 -7.11 -20.60
N GLN A 639 -22.07 -7.50 -20.88
CA GLN A 639 -21.65 -8.05 -22.18
C GLN A 639 -22.48 -9.28 -22.59
N ARG A 640 -22.81 -10.17 -21.64
CA ARG A 640 -23.68 -11.34 -21.90
C ARG A 640 -25.11 -10.94 -22.26
N GLN A 641 -25.67 -9.91 -21.62
CA GLN A 641 -27.04 -9.44 -21.88
C GLN A 641 -27.20 -8.74 -23.23
N PHE A 642 -26.16 -8.04 -23.70
CA PHE A 642 -26.14 -7.41 -25.02
C PHE A 642 -25.71 -8.36 -26.15
N ARG A 643 -25.41 -9.64 -25.87
CA ARG A 643 -25.06 -10.69 -26.86
C ARG A 643 -26.27 -11.17 -27.68
N ARG A 644 -26.92 -10.27 -28.42
CA ARG A 644 -27.74 -10.62 -29.59
C ARG A 644 -26.85 -10.60 -30.83
N VAL A 645 -26.14 -11.70 -31.06
CA VAL A 645 -25.42 -11.88 -32.34
C VAL A 645 -26.48 -12.10 -33.42
N ASP A 646 -26.56 -11.19 -34.39
CA ASP A 646 -27.36 -11.38 -35.59
C ASP A 646 -26.83 -12.61 -36.35
N PRO A 647 -27.67 -13.63 -36.65
CA PRO A 647 -27.24 -14.82 -37.38
C PRO A 647 -26.49 -14.52 -38.67
N LEU A 648 -26.85 -13.43 -39.37
CA LEU A 648 -26.20 -13.03 -40.61
C LEU A 648 -24.74 -12.57 -40.37
N THR A 649 -24.50 -11.81 -39.29
CA THR A 649 -23.15 -11.38 -38.90
C THR A 649 -22.27 -12.56 -38.48
N LYS A 650 -22.87 -13.60 -37.86
CA LYS A 650 -22.14 -14.85 -37.54
C LYS A 650 -21.69 -15.57 -38.81
N LEU A 651 -22.58 -15.72 -39.80
CA LEU A 651 -22.28 -16.39 -41.07
C LEU A 651 -21.22 -15.65 -41.90
N ILE A 652 -21.26 -14.31 -41.92
CA ILE A 652 -20.24 -13.45 -42.54
C ILE A 652 -18.90 -13.55 -41.81
N ALA A 653 -18.90 -13.71 -40.48
CA ALA A 653 -17.67 -13.94 -39.72
C ALA A 653 -17.06 -15.32 -39.99
N GLU A 654 -17.90 -16.36 -40.15
CA GLU A 654 -17.48 -17.73 -40.44
C GLU A 654 -16.92 -17.91 -41.87
N THR A 655 -17.30 -17.08 -42.84
CA THR A 655 -16.77 -17.12 -44.22
C THR A 655 -15.44 -16.39 -44.44
N ARG A 656 -14.96 -15.59 -43.47
CA ARG A 656 -13.70 -14.82 -43.62
C ARG A 656 -12.43 -15.71 -43.59
N PRO A 657 -11.35 -15.34 -44.31
CA PRO A 657 -10.03 -15.95 -44.17
C PRO A 657 -9.51 -15.93 -42.72
N TRP A 658 -8.69 -16.92 -42.35
CA TRP A 658 -8.17 -17.06 -40.99
C TRP A 658 -7.35 -15.84 -40.49
N PRO A 659 -6.54 -15.11 -41.30
CA PRO A 659 -5.82 -13.94 -40.81
C PRO A 659 -6.77 -12.78 -40.49
N ILE A 660 -7.81 -12.60 -41.32
CA ILE A 660 -8.83 -11.56 -41.12
C ILE A 660 -9.68 -11.88 -39.89
N LYS A 661 -10.03 -13.16 -39.66
CA LYS A 661 -10.68 -13.63 -38.42
C LYS A 661 -9.80 -13.35 -37.21
N LEU A 662 -8.51 -13.67 -37.27
CA LEU A 662 -7.56 -13.43 -36.18
C LEU A 662 -7.43 -11.93 -35.88
N PHE A 663 -7.22 -11.09 -36.90
CA PHE A 663 -7.13 -9.63 -36.74
C PHE A 663 -8.40 -9.04 -36.08
N HIS A 664 -9.59 -9.41 -36.57
CA HIS A 664 -10.85 -8.94 -35.97
C HIS A 664 -11.06 -9.49 -34.55
N LYS A 665 -10.63 -10.72 -34.26
CA LYS A 665 -10.72 -11.32 -32.92
C LYS A 665 -9.75 -10.64 -31.94
N SER A 666 -8.52 -10.35 -32.35
CA SER A 666 -7.51 -9.64 -31.56
C SER A 666 -7.90 -8.18 -31.34
N GLY A 667 -8.35 -7.46 -32.37
CA GLY A 667 -8.87 -6.09 -32.23
C GLY A 667 -10.09 -6.01 -31.30
N ARG A 668 -11.01 -6.98 -31.40
CA ARG A 668 -12.13 -7.17 -30.45
C ARG A 668 -11.66 -7.43 -29.03
N LEU A 669 -10.60 -8.22 -28.85
CA LEU A 669 -10.03 -8.56 -27.56
C LEU A 669 -9.41 -7.34 -26.88
N ILE A 670 -8.57 -6.61 -27.63
CA ILE A 670 -7.88 -5.38 -27.20
C ILE A 670 -8.90 -4.27 -26.89
N GLY A 671 -9.88 -4.05 -27.77
CA GLY A 671 -10.95 -3.08 -27.53
C GLY A 671 -11.75 -3.41 -26.27
N LEU A 672 -12.02 -4.69 -26.00
CA LEU A 672 -12.75 -5.11 -24.80
C LEU A 672 -11.93 -4.93 -23.51
N THR A 673 -10.62 -5.22 -23.54
CA THR A 673 -9.75 -5.04 -22.36
C THR A 673 -9.49 -3.57 -22.08
N LEU A 674 -9.30 -2.72 -23.10
CA LEU A 674 -9.21 -1.27 -22.95
C LEU A 674 -10.51 -0.66 -22.38
N VAL A 675 -11.68 -1.06 -22.88
CA VAL A 675 -12.98 -0.63 -22.32
C VAL A 675 -13.14 -1.13 -20.87
N ALA A 676 -12.73 -2.35 -20.56
CA ALA A 676 -12.76 -2.86 -19.19
C ALA A 676 -11.84 -2.06 -18.25
N SER A 677 -10.61 -1.75 -18.69
CA SER A 677 -9.66 -0.92 -17.95
C SER A 677 -10.16 0.51 -17.76
N LEU A 678 -10.75 1.13 -18.78
CA LEU A 678 -11.38 2.45 -18.67
C LEU A 678 -12.54 2.45 -17.67
N VAL A 679 -13.43 1.45 -17.72
CA VAL A 679 -14.59 1.36 -16.80
C VAL A 679 -14.13 1.09 -15.36
N VAL A 680 -13.14 0.23 -15.15
CA VAL A 680 -12.55 0.00 -13.82
C VAL A 680 -11.88 1.28 -13.31
N TRP A 681 -11.05 1.94 -14.13
CA TRP A 681 -10.38 3.19 -13.79
C TRP A 681 -11.39 4.27 -13.39
N LEU A 682 -12.44 4.52 -14.20
CA LEU A 682 -13.48 5.50 -13.87
C LEU A 682 -14.23 5.18 -12.58
N ILE A 683 -14.51 3.91 -12.29
CA ILE A 683 -15.24 3.51 -11.08
C ILE A 683 -14.34 3.50 -9.84
N THR A 684 -13.02 3.28 -9.97
CA THR A 684 -12.08 3.35 -8.83
C THR A 684 -11.47 4.74 -8.63
N LEU A 685 -11.52 5.64 -9.63
CA LEU A 685 -10.89 6.96 -9.60
C LEU A 685 -11.24 7.80 -8.35
N PRO A 686 -12.49 7.90 -7.86
CA PRO A 686 -12.78 8.64 -6.63
C PRO A 686 -12.05 8.10 -5.39
N LEU A 687 -11.90 6.78 -5.27
CA LEU A 687 -11.11 6.15 -4.19
C LEU A 687 -9.60 6.35 -4.40
N VAL A 688 -9.11 6.31 -5.63
CA VAL A 688 -7.69 6.56 -5.90
C VAL A 688 -7.32 8.01 -5.56
N LEU A 689 -8.16 8.97 -5.93
CA LEU A 689 -7.94 10.40 -5.64
C LEU A 689 -7.99 10.73 -4.15
N ILE A 690 -8.93 10.18 -3.37
CA ILE A 690 -9.03 10.48 -1.93
C ILE A 690 -7.92 9.80 -1.11
N HIS A 691 -7.37 8.67 -1.57
CA HIS A 691 -6.31 7.93 -0.84
C HIS A 691 -4.88 8.23 -1.30
N PHE A 692 -4.69 8.69 -2.55
CA PHE A 692 -3.36 8.84 -3.15
C PHE A 692 -3.12 10.18 -3.88
N HIS A 693 -4.13 11.05 -4.00
CA HIS A 693 -4.01 12.39 -4.62
C HIS A 693 -3.45 12.44 -6.05
N THR A 694 -3.49 11.31 -6.75
CA THR A 694 -2.91 11.13 -8.09
C THR A 694 -3.88 10.40 -9.02
N ALA A 695 -3.89 10.79 -10.29
CA ALA A 695 -4.61 10.11 -11.36
C ALA A 695 -3.73 10.03 -12.60
N SER A 696 -3.32 8.81 -12.96
CA SER A 696 -2.57 8.54 -14.19
C SER A 696 -3.47 7.87 -15.23
N PRO A 697 -3.82 8.55 -16.34
CA PRO A 697 -4.59 7.97 -17.44
C PRO A 697 -3.86 6.81 -18.13
N TRP A 698 -2.53 6.77 -18.05
CA TRP A 698 -1.69 5.70 -18.60
C TRP A 698 -2.11 4.31 -18.11
N THR A 699 -2.63 4.20 -16.89
CA THR A 699 -3.23 2.99 -16.32
C THR A 699 -4.22 2.29 -17.27
N ILE A 700 -4.99 3.05 -18.07
CA ILE A 700 -6.00 2.51 -19.00
C ILE A 700 -5.34 1.66 -20.11
N VAL A 701 -4.21 2.12 -20.64
CA VAL A 701 -3.49 1.49 -21.76
C VAL A 701 -2.46 0.48 -21.25
N LEU A 702 -1.75 0.81 -20.17
CA LEU A 702 -0.70 -0.03 -19.61
C LEU A 702 -1.25 -1.28 -18.92
N SER A 703 -2.33 -1.18 -18.14
CA SER A 703 -2.78 -2.33 -17.31
C SER A 703 -3.10 -3.59 -18.13
N PRO A 704 -3.74 -3.53 -19.32
CA PRO A 704 -3.88 -4.69 -20.21
C PRO A 704 -2.54 -5.25 -20.72
N ILE A 705 -1.61 -4.37 -21.13
CA ILE A 705 -0.32 -4.78 -21.72
C ILE A 705 0.57 -5.42 -20.66
N LEU A 706 0.75 -4.73 -19.53
CA LEU A 706 1.47 -5.24 -18.38
C LEU A 706 0.81 -6.53 -17.86
N GLY A 707 -0.53 -6.60 -17.80
CA GLY A 707 -1.25 -7.84 -17.42
C GLY A 707 -0.94 -9.06 -18.30
N VAL A 708 -0.67 -8.85 -19.60
CA VAL A 708 -0.20 -9.92 -20.50
C VAL A 708 1.26 -10.31 -20.18
N LEU A 709 2.16 -9.34 -20.01
CA LEU A 709 3.55 -9.61 -19.63
C LEU A 709 3.65 -10.31 -18.27
N MET A 710 2.84 -9.89 -17.28
CA MET A 710 2.69 -10.55 -15.98
C MET A 710 2.19 -12.00 -16.12
N THR A 711 1.28 -12.26 -17.06
CA THR A 711 0.82 -13.64 -17.34
C THR A 711 1.98 -14.50 -17.86
N PHE A 712 2.79 -13.98 -18.76
CA PHE A 712 3.99 -14.68 -19.24
C PHE A 712 5.04 -14.87 -18.14
N ALA A 713 5.29 -13.87 -17.30
CA ALA A 713 6.20 -13.98 -16.16
C ALA A 713 5.72 -15.04 -15.14
N LEU A 714 4.41 -15.10 -14.85
CA LEU A 714 3.81 -16.11 -13.98
C LEU A 714 3.84 -17.52 -14.58
N ILE A 715 3.75 -17.67 -15.90
CA ILE A 715 3.98 -18.96 -16.58
C ILE A 715 5.48 -19.30 -16.53
N GLY A 716 6.35 -18.31 -16.75
CA GLY A 716 7.81 -18.45 -16.71
C GLY A 716 8.32 -19.00 -15.39
N ILE A 717 7.82 -18.51 -14.23
CA ILE A 717 8.21 -19.06 -12.92
C ILE A 717 7.68 -20.49 -12.70
N VAL A 718 6.48 -20.83 -13.19
CA VAL A 718 5.96 -22.21 -13.10
C VAL A 718 6.79 -23.16 -13.97
N VAL A 719 7.18 -22.74 -15.17
CA VAL A 719 8.07 -23.50 -16.07
C VAL A 719 9.46 -23.63 -15.45
N LEU A 720 10.03 -22.56 -14.89
CA LEU A 720 11.33 -22.56 -14.22
C LEU A 720 11.35 -23.53 -13.04
N LEU A 721 10.36 -23.47 -12.15
CA LEU A 721 10.26 -24.37 -10.99
C LEU A 721 10.03 -25.83 -11.43
N GLY A 722 9.20 -26.05 -12.45
CA GLY A 722 9.01 -27.38 -13.04
C GLY A 722 10.29 -27.95 -13.65
N ALA A 723 11.03 -27.15 -14.41
CA ALA A 723 12.32 -27.51 -15.01
C ALA A 723 13.41 -27.74 -13.95
N ALA A 724 13.46 -26.92 -12.89
CA ALA A 724 14.40 -27.08 -11.80
C ALA A 724 14.20 -28.38 -10.99
N ILE A 725 13.00 -28.98 -11.05
CA ILE A 725 12.69 -30.30 -10.48
C ILE A 725 12.93 -31.42 -11.51
N ALA A 726 12.47 -31.25 -12.75
CA ALA A 726 12.46 -32.32 -13.75
C ALA A 726 13.78 -32.47 -14.53
N VAL A 727 14.41 -31.35 -14.94
CA VAL A 727 15.63 -31.33 -15.78
C VAL A 727 16.54 -30.15 -15.36
N PRO A 728 17.26 -30.25 -14.22
CA PRO A 728 18.01 -29.13 -13.65
C PRO A 728 19.05 -28.51 -14.60
N PHE A 729 19.62 -29.28 -15.53
CA PHE A 729 20.64 -28.80 -16.48
C PHE A 729 20.11 -27.76 -17.49
N LEU A 730 18.82 -27.82 -17.86
CA LEU A 730 18.20 -26.87 -18.81
C LEU A 730 17.65 -25.61 -18.14
N THR A 731 17.75 -25.50 -16.81
CA THR A 731 17.23 -24.35 -16.04
C THR A 731 17.77 -22.99 -16.53
N PRO A 732 19.04 -22.84 -16.96
CA PRO A 732 19.55 -21.59 -17.54
C PRO A 732 18.82 -21.18 -18.81
N ASP A 733 18.51 -22.10 -19.72
CA ASP A 733 17.80 -21.79 -20.97
C ASP A 733 16.35 -21.38 -20.68
N PHE A 734 15.71 -22.02 -19.70
CA PHE A 734 14.36 -21.67 -19.26
C PHE A 734 14.26 -20.32 -18.52
N SER A 735 15.37 -19.77 -18.03
CA SER A 735 15.39 -18.46 -17.37
C SER A 735 14.91 -17.31 -18.28
N GLN A 736 15.12 -17.43 -19.60
CA GLN A 736 14.74 -16.40 -20.56
C GLN A 736 13.22 -16.20 -20.64
N PHE A 737 12.44 -17.25 -20.41
CA PHE A 737 10.97 -17.16 -20.33
C PHE A 737 10.47 -16.38 -19.11
N LEU A 738 11.34 -16.13 -18.13
CA LEU A 738 11.06 -15.35 -16.93
C LEU A 738 11.69 -13.96 -17.00
N SER A 739 12.94 -13.83 -17.43
CA SER A 739 13.65 -12.56 -17.48
C SER A 739 13.15 -11.63 -18.59
N LEU A 740 12.79 -12.13 -19.77
CA LEU A 740 12.28 -11.32 -20.87
C LEU A 740 10.97 -10.58 -20.54
N PRO A 741 9.91 -11.22 -20.00
CA PRO A 741 8.70 -10.47 -19.62
C PRO A 741 8.94 -9.53 -18.42
N LEU A 742 9.86 -9.83 -17.49
CA LEU A 742 10.23 -8.93 -16.41
C LEU A 742 10.95 -7.66 -16.92
N ALA A 743 11.94 -7.82 -17.79
CA ALA A 743 12.59 -6.70 -18.48
C ALA A 743 11.59 -5.88 -19.31
N GLY A 744 10.63 -6.54 -19.96
CA GLY A 744 9.55 -5.88 -20.69
C GLY A 744 8.59 -5.07 -19.81
N LEU A 745 8.33 -5.52 -18.58
CA LEU A 745 7.52 -4.78 -17.61
C LEU A 745 8.25 -3.50 -17.16
N GLU A 746 9.49 -3.64 -16.71
CA GLU A 746 10.33 -2.52 -16.25
C GLU A 746 10.61 -1.52 -17.37
N GLY A 747 11.02 -2.00 -18.54
CA GLY A 747 11.31 -1.18 -19.72
C GLY A 747 10.09 -0.42 -20.24
N LEU A 748 8.90 -1.00 -20.21
CA LEU A 748 7.69 -0.31 -20.65
C LEU A 748 7.22 0.74 -19.64
N VAL A 749 7.36 0.47 -18.33
CA VAL A 749 6.99 1.41 -17.27
C VAL A 749 7.96 2.58 -17.21
N THR A 750 9.28 2.35 -17.31
CA THR A 750 10.30 3.41 -17.37
C THR A 750 10.19 4.25 -18.66
N LEU A 751 9.95 3.63 -19.82
CA LEU A 751 9.69 4.36 -21.07
C LEU A 751 8.45 5.26 -20.96
N THR A 752 7.36 4.77 -20.36
CA THR A 752 6.15 5.58 -20.19
C THR A 752 6.30 6.64 -19.09
N GLN A 753 7.15 6.41 -18.08
CA GLN A 753 7.53 7.42 -17.08
C GLN A 753 8.17 8.66 -17.72
N GLN A 754 9.09 8.48 -18.69
CA GLN A 754 9.70 9.59 -19.44
C GLN A 754 8.69 10.48 -20.18
N HIS A 755 7.49 9.94 -20.44
CA HIS A 755 6.36 10.63 -21.07
C HIS A 755 5.17 10.83 -20.10
N ALA A 756 5.35 10.64 -18.79
CA ALA A 756 4.27 10.66 -17.79
C ALA A 756 3.80 12.06 -17.36
N GLN A 757 4.04 13.09 -18.21
CA GLN A 757 3.51 14.45 -18.02
C GLN A 757 1.98 14.52 -17.91
N LEU A 758 1.27 13.44 -18.29
CA LEU A 758 -0.18 13.29 -18.15
C LEU A 758 -0.64 12.80 -16.75
N THR A 759 0.27 12.59 -15.80
CA THR A 759 -0.08 12.23 -14.42
C THR A 759 -0.56 13.46 -13.67
N ILE A 760 -1.82 13.45 -13.26
CA ILE A 760 -2.48 14.59 -12.61
C ILE A 760 -2.38 14.41 -11.10
N TRP A 761 -1.71 15.35 -10.43
CA TRP A 761 -1.78 15.53 -8.98
C TRP A 761 -2.91 16.50 -8.64
N THR A 762 -3.77 16.15 -7.68
CA THR A 762 -4.89 17.00 -7.28
C THR A 762 -5.35 16.67 -5.87
N ALA A 763 -5.92 17.66 -5.19
CA ALA A 763 -6.65 17.44 -3.94
C ALA A 763 -7.73 16.37 -4.15
N GLY A 764 -7.91 15.50 -3.15
CA GLY A 764 -8.87 14.42 -3.20
C GLY A 764 -10.31 14.97 -3.10
N PRO A 765 -11.31 14.36 -3.76
CA PRO A 765 -12.70 14.77 -3.60
C PRO A 765 -13.16 14.53 -2.16
N ALA A 766 -14.03 15.40 -1.65
CA ALA A 766 -14.56 15.29 -0.30
C ALA A 766 -15.25 13.95 -0.05
N LEU A 767 -15.05 13.37 1.15
CA LEU A 767 -15.53 12.03 1.51
C LEU A 767 -17.04 11.84 1.28
N TRP A 768 -17.86 12.85 1.58
CA TRP A 768 -19.30 12.81 1.35
C TRP A 768 -19.65 12.65 -0.14
N TRP A 769 -18.87 13.25 -1.04
CA TRP A 769 -19.09 13.11 -2.48
C TRP A 769 -18.69 11.72 -2.98
N VAL A 770 -17.59 11.15 -2.46
CA VAL A 770 -17.18 9.77 -2.74
C VAL A 770 -18.25 8.78 -2.27
N ILE A 771 -18.80 8.96 -1.07
CA ILE A 771 -19.92 8.16 -0.55
C ILE A 771 -21.14 8.30 -1.49
N GLY A 772 -21.54 9.53 -1.81
CA GLY A 772 -22.68 9.79 -2.69
C GLY A 772 -22.48 9.25 -4.12
N PHE A 773 -21.25 9.19 -4.62
CA PHE A 773 -20.91 8.58 -5.91
C PHE A 773 -21.20 7.07 -5.91
N TYR A 774 -20.73 6.32 -4.90
CA TYR A 774 -20.99 4.88 -4.83
C TYR A 774 -22.43 4.55 -4.46
N VAL A 775 -23.07 5.33 -3.58
CA VAL A 775 -24.51 5.21 -3.29
C VAL A 775 -25.34 5.49 -4.54
N GLY A 776 -25.01 6.56 -5.28
CA GLY A 776 -25.64 6.90 -6.56
C GLY A 776 -25.46 5.82 -7.61
N LEU A 777 -24.25 5.24 -7.74
CA LEU A 777 -23.98 4.10 -8.64
C LEU A 777 -24.79 2.86 -8.26
N GLY A 778 -24.90 2.56 -6.97
CA GLY A 778 -25.72 1.46 -6.44
C GLY A 778 -27.21 1.65 -6.70
N LEU A 779 -27.74 2.84 -6.39
CA LEU A 779 -29.13 3.22 -6.68
C LEU A 779 -29.40 3.19 -8.18
N MET A 780 -28.44 3.61 -9.01
CA MET A 780 -28.55 3.56 -10.47
C MET A 780 -28.68 2.12 -10.98
N ALA A 781 -27.82 1.22 -10.50
CA ALA A 781 -27.89 -0.20 -10.82
C ALA A 781 -29.22 -0.83 -10.38
N PHE A 782 -29.74 -0.44 -9.22
CA PHE A 782 -31.05 -0.85 -8.71
C PHE A 782 -32.20 -0.34 -9.58
N LEU A 783 -32.27 0.95 -9.89
CA LEU A 783 -33.32 1.55 -10.73
C LEU A 783 -33.35 0.96 -12.15
N ILE A 784 -32.18 0.66 -12.72
CA ILE A 784 -32.06 -0.04 -14.01
C ILE A 784 -32.57 -1.48 -13.90
N ALA A 785 -32.27 -2.18 -12.80
CA ALA A 785 -32.75 -3.54 -12.56
C ALA A 785 -34.28 -3.61 -12.36
N CYS A 786 -34.88 -2.61 -11.71
CA CYS A 786 -36.33 -2.48 -11.50
C CYS A 786 -37.14 -2.13 -12.76
N ARG A 787 -36.50 -2.03 -13.93
CA ARG A 787 -37.08 -1.89 -15.30
C ARG A 787 -37.99 -0.68 -15.57
N GLY A 788 -38.36 0.12 -14.56
CA GLY A 788 -39.23 1.30 -14.71
C GLY A 788 -38.52 2.60 -15.11
N PHE A 789 -37.23 2.74 -14.79
CA PHE A 789 -36.56 4.04 -14.91
C PHE A 789 -35.99 4.32 -16.33
N PRO A 790 -36.35 5.44 -16.99
CA PRO A 790 -35.85 5.78 -18.32
C PRO A 790 -34.35 6.10 -18.33
N ARG A 791 -33.54 5.26 -18.98
CA ARG A 791 -32.05 5.34 -19.06
C ARG A 791 -31.45 6.73 -19.36
N ARG A 792 -32.16 7.61 -20.07
CA ARG A 792 -31.70 8.99 -20.33
C ARG A 792 -31.59 9.84 -19.05
N TRP A 793 -32.53 9.68 -18.12
CA TRP A 793 -32.53 10.38 -16.83
C TRP A 793 -31.49 9.78 -15.88
N ALA A 794 -31.26 8.47 -15.97
CA ALA A 794 -30.15 7.80 -15.29
C ALA A 794 -28.79 8.41 -15.67
N VAL A 795 -28.52 8.55 -16.98
CA VAL A 795 -27.28 9.18 -17.47
C VAL A 795 -27.22 10.67 -17.10
N ALA A 796 -28.33 11.41 -17.20
CA ALA A 796 -28.37 12.82 -16.82
C ALA A 796 -28.09 13.04 -15.33
N LEU A 797 -28.66 12.22 -14.44
CA LEU A 797 -28.39 12.27 -12.99
C LEU A 797 -26.94 11.91 -12.66
N ALA A 798 -26.36 10.89 -13.33
CA ALA A 798 -24.96 10.53 -13.17
C ALA A 798 -24.02 11.66 -13.65
N ALA A 799 -24.32 12.28 -14.80
CA ALA A 799 -23.55 13.41 -15.32
C ALA A 799 -23.67 14.65 -14.42
N CYS A 800 -24.86 14.92 -13.87
CA CYS A 800 -25.08 15.99 -12.89
C CYS A 800 -24.30 15.73 -11.58
N TRP A 801 -24.31 14.50 -11.06
CA TRP A 801 -23.54 14.14 -9.86
C TRP A 801 -22.03 14.25 -10.06
N LEU A 802 -21.53 13.86 -11.26
CA LEU A 802 -20.14 14.10 -11.66
C LEU A 802 -19.83 15.59 -11.73
N ALA A 803 -20.71 16.40 -12.32
CA ALA A 803 -20.54 17.86 -12.38
C ALA A 803 -20.53 18.51 -10.98
N VAL A 804 -21.30 18.01 -10.01
CA VAL A 804 -21.22 18.44 -8.60
C VAL A 804 -19.89 18.07 -7.94
N GLY A 805 -19.27 16.95 -8.35
CA GLY A 805 -17.94 16.55 -7.89
C GLY A 805 -16.84 17.46 -8.41
N PHE A 806 -16.75 17.60 -9.73
CA PHE A 806 -15.77 18.48 -10.36
C PHE A 806 -16.03 19.97 -10.05
N GLY A 807 -17.30 20.35 -9.82
CA GLY A 807 -17.69 21.69 -9.41
C GLY A 807 -17.20 22.09 -8.01
N GLN A 808 -16.93 21.14 -7.10
CA GLN A 808 -16.32 21.46 -5.79
C GLN A 808 -14.93 22.08 -5.93
N GLY A 809 -14.11 21.62 -6.88
CA GLY A 809 -12.80 22.23 -7.14
C GLY A 809 -12.94 23.69 -7.58
N ILE A 810 -13.97 24.00 -8.38
CA ILE A 810 -14.29 25.38 -8.80
C ILE A 810 -14.75 26.21 -7.60
N VAL A 811 -15.68 25.71 -6.79
CA VAL A 811 -16.19 26.41 -5.60
C VAL A 811 -15.07 26.65 -4.58
N GLN A 812 -14.21 25.65 -4.33
CA GLN A 812 -13.08 25.77 -3.40
C GLN A 812 -12.06 26.81 -3.91
N THR A 813 -11.75 26.81 -5.22
CA THR A 813 -10.92 27.84 -5.85
C THR A 813 -11.55 29.23 -5.68
N GLN A 814 -12.86 29.37 -5.93
CA GLN A 814 -13.58 30.64 -5.76
C GLN A 814 -13.61 31.11 -4.31
N THR A 815 -13.80 30.23 -3.33
CA THR A 815 -13.78 30.60 -1.91
C THR A 815 -12.39 30.95 -1.40
N SER A 816 -11.33 30.32 -1.94
CA SER A 816 -9.96 30.73 -1.65
C SER A 816 -9.64 32.09 -2.27
N GLN A 817 -10.10 32.36 -3.51
CA GLN A 817 -9.94 33.66 -4.17
C GLN A 817 -10.77 34.77 -3.52
N ALA A 818 -11.92 34.45 -2.92
CA ALA A 818 -12.76 35.40 -2.19
C ALA A 818 -12.34 35.60 -0.71
N ARG A 819 -11.19 35.06 -0.29
CA ARG A 819 -10.70 35.23 1.08
C ARG A 819 -10.13 36.63 1.29
N GLU A 820 -10.62 37.31 2.31
CA GLU A 820 -10.08 38.59 2.78
C GLU A 820 -9.02 38.42 3.89
N ASP A 821 -9.08 37.34 4.67
CA ASP A 821 -8.11 37.03 5.74
C ASP A 821 -6.74 36.60 5.21
N LEU A 822 -5.65 37.05 5.86
CA LEU A 822 -4.33 36.42 5.72
C LEU A 822 -4.21 35.26 6.72
N VAL A 823 -3.69 34.10 6.27
CA VAL A 823 -3.49 32.93 7.14
C VAL A 823 -2.06 32.40 7.03
N CYS A 824 -1.34 32.41 8.15
CA CYS A 824 -0.04 31.75 8.29
C CYS A 824 -0.23 30.38 8.97
N THR A 825 0.10 29.31 8.26
CA THR A 825 0.02 27.92 8.73
C THR A 825 1.43 27.37 8.96
N PHE A 826 1.77 27.14 10.23
CA PHE A 826 2.99 26.45 10.63
C PHE A 826 2.76 24.93 10.56
N VAL A 827 3.46 24.27 9.64
CA VAL A 827 3.29 22.83 9.37
C VAL A 827 4.18 22.02 10.30
N SER A 828 3.62 21.00 10.94
CA SER A 828 4.39 20.09 11.79
C SER A 828 5.19 19.09 10.95
N VAL A 829 6.29 19.52 10.36
CA VAL A 829 7.20 18.68 9.54
C VAL A 829 8.18 17.84 10.38
N GLY A 830 8.30 18.12 11.68
CA GLY A 830 9.31 17.55 12.58
C GLY A 830 10.40 18.56 12.89
N HIS A 831 11.65 18.11 13.04
CA HIS A 831 12.80 19.02 13.12
C HIS A 831 13.09 19.56 11.71
N GLY A 832 12.99 20.87 11.52
CA GLY A 832 12.85 21.54 10.23
C GLY A 832 11.76 22.61 10.26
N THR A 833 11.69 23.41 9.20
CA THR A 833 10.77 24.55 9.09
C THR A 833 9.94 24.48 7.82
N CYS A 834 8.65 24.78 7.97
CA CYS A 834 7.73 24.97 6.86
C CYS A 834 6.52 25.81 7.27
N VAL A 835 6.36 26.98 6.65
CA VAL A 835 5.29 27.94 6.92
C VAL A 835 4.59 28.30 5.62
N LEU A 836 3.31 27.93 5.50
CA LEU A 836 2.46 28.30 4.38
C LEU A 836 1.77 29.64 4.69
N VAL A 837 1.95 30.64 3.84
CA VAL A 837 1.32 31.97 3.95
C VAL A 837 0.27 32.09 2.85
N GLU A 838 -0.99 31.91 3.23
CA GLU A 838 -2.17 32.08 2.37
C GLU A 838 -2.58 33.56 2.42
N LEU A 839 -2.41 34.27 1.31
CA LEU A 839 -2.70 35.69 1.18
C LEU A 839 -4.19 35.94 0.89
N PRO A 840 -4.70 37.15 1.19
CA PRO A 840 -5.97 37.61 0.65
C PRO A 840 -5.96 37.52 -0.90
N GLY A 841 -7.11 37.21 -1.50
CA GLY A 841 -7.21 36.95 -2.93
C GLY A 841 -6.75 35.55 -3.37
N GLY A 842 -6.33 34.68 -2.44
CA GLY A 842 -6.12 33.25 -2.67
C GLY A 842 -4.74 32.84 -3.20
N GLN A 843 -3.76 33.75 -3.23
CA GLN A 843 -2.36 33.44 -3.52
C GLN A 843 -1.70 32.73 -2.33
N ASN A 844 -0.77 31.81 -2.59
CA ASN A 844 -0.14 30.95 -1.59
C ASN A 844 1.38 31.01 -1.71
N LEU A 845 2.05 31.45 -0.65
CA LEU A 845 3.50 31.46 -0.55
C LEU A 845 3.95 30.41 0.45
N LEU A 846 5.13 29.84 0.23
CA LEU A 846 5.74 28.89 1.16
C LEU A 846 7.07 29.44 1.65
N TYR A 847 7.27 29.50 2.97
CA TYR A 847 8.54 29.84 3.61
C TYR A 847 9.12 28.57 4.23
N ASP A 848 10.23 28.10 3.66
CA ASP A 848 10.86 26.80 3.91
C ASP A 848 9.93 25.58 3.72
N CYS A 849 10.54 24.41 3.52
CA CYS A 849 9.84 23.18 3.13
C CYS A 849 10.63 21.90 3.43
N GLY A 850 11.49 21.90 4.44
CA GLY A 850 12.38 20.78 4.75
C GLY A 850 12.11 20.08 6.08
N ARG A 851 12.83 18.97 6.29
CA ARG A 851 13.04 18.37 7.62
C ARG A 851 14.36 17.61 7.70
N LEU A 852 14.89 17.48 8.91
CA LEU A 852 16.12 16.73 9.16
C LEU A 852 15.97 15.25 8.76
N GLY A 853 16.81 14.82 7.82
CA GLY A 853 17.12 13.43 7.53
C GLY A 853 16.11 12.61 6.73
N SER A 854 14.99 13.16 6.27
CA SER A 854 14.11 12.44 5.33
C SER A 854 13.29 13.39 4.44
N PRO A 855 13.76 13.71 3.22
CA PRO A 855 13.08 14.62 2.29
C PRO A 855 11.69 14.10 1.92
N ARG A 856 11.56 12.79 1.68
CA ARG A 856 10.29 12.12 1.39
C ARG A 856 9.21 12.41 2.44
N ARG A 857 9.56 12.41 3.72
CA ARG A 857 8.63 12.72 4.82
C ARG A 857 8.26 14.19 4.88
N ALA A 858 9.20 15.12 4.63
CA ALA A 858 8.87 16.54 4.50
C ALA A 858 7.87 16.76 3.35
N THR A 859 8.15 16.19 2.17
CA THR A 859 7.25 16.26 1.03
C THR A 859 5.88 15.63 1.34
N GLU A 860 5.82 14.46 1.99
CA GLU A 860 4.55 13.80 2.35
C GLU A 860 3.71 14.63 3.33
N SER A 861 4.30 15.16 4.41
CA SER A 861 3.62 16.04 5.38
C SER A 861 3.11 17.35 4.74
N LEU A 862 3.95 18.01 3.94
CA LEU A 862 3.57 19.25 3.27
C LEU A 862 2.52 19.03 2.18
N SER A 863 2.67 17.98 1.35
CA SER A 863 1.67 17.66 0.32
C SER A 863 0.30 17.41 0.93
N ALA A 864 0.24 16.72 2.08
CA ALA A 864 -0.99 16.47 2.81
C ALA A 864 -1.68 17.77 3.25
N VAL A 865 -0.95 18.75 3.80
CA VAL A 865 -1.51 20.06 4.18
C VAL A 865 -1.97 20.87 2.98
N LEU A 866 -1.21 20.87 1.89
CA LEU A 866 -1.60 21.56 0.65
C LEU A 866 -2.89 20.96 0.07
N TRP A 867 -3.01 19.63 0.00
CA TRP A 867 -4.22 18.97 -0.49
C TRP A 867 -5.42 19.08 0.46
N ASP A 868 -5.21 19.09 1.78
CA ASP A 868 -6.26 19.38 2.79
C ASP A 868 -6.86 20.79 2.60
N LYS A 869 -6.01 21.78 2.27
CA LYS A 869 -6.43 23.15 1.93
C LYS A 869 -6.92 23.31 0.48
N GLY A 870 -6.77 22.30 -0.38
CA GLY A 870 -7.15 22.33 -1.79
C GLY A 870 -6.19 23.09 -2.71
N ILE A 871 -4.96 23.32 -2.25
CA ILE A 871 -3.91 24.07 -2.98
C ILE A 871 -3.24 23.14 -4.00
N SER A 872 -3.11 23.61 -5.24
CA SER A 872 -2.41 22.92 -6.36
C SER A 872 -1.33 23.79 -7.03
N HIS A 873 -1.27 25.07 -6.66
CA HIS A 873 -0.30 26.06 -7.13
C HIS A 873 0.29 26.83 -5.95
N LEU A 874 1.58 27.12 -6.02
CA LEU A 874 2.27 28.04 -5.11
C LEU A 874 2.87 29.18 -5.95
N GLU A 875 2.44 30.40 -5.71
CA GLU A 875 2.94 31.60 -6.39
C GLU A 875 4.45 31.75 -6.16
N ALA A 876 4.93 31.41 -4.96
CA ALA A 876 6.36 31.30 -4.69
C ALA A 876 6.74 30.40 -3.51
N VAL A 877 7.97 29.89 -3.55
CA VAL A 877 8.67 29.31 -2.39
C VAL A 877 9.84 30.24 -2.02
N ILE A 878 10.00 30.55 -0.75
CA ILE A 878 11.10 31.30 -0.16
C ILE A 878 11.93 30.31 0.67
N ILE A 879 13.22 30.16 0.34
CA ILE A 879 14.17 29.36 1.10
C ILE A 879 14.99 30.30 1.98
N SER A 880 15.05 30.05 3.28
CA SER A 880 15.72 30.92 4.24
C SER A 880 17.25 30.89 4.12
N HIS A 881 17.86 29.71 4.03
CA HIS A 881 19.32 29.51 3.95
C HIS A 881 19.70 28.11 3.39
N ASP A 882 21.00 27.78 3.43
CA ASP A 882 21.61 26.60 2.79
C ASP A 882 21.56 25.30 3.62
N ASP A 883 20.81 25.25 4.73
CA ASP A 883 20.64 24.00 5.48
C ASP A 883 19.52 23.11 4.89
N ALA A 884 19.83 21.82 4.72
CA ALA A 884 19.00 20.89 3.96
C ALA A 884 17.60 20.69 4.59
N ASP A 885 17.44 20.81 5.90
CA ASP A 885 16.16 20.74 6.60
C ASP A 885 15.27 21.99 6.45
N HIS A 886 15.69 22.95 5.63
CA HIS A 886 14.86 24.06 5.17
C HIS A 886 14.39 23.91 3.72
N PHE A 887 15.06 23.10 2.88
CA PHE A 887 14.71 22.97 1.45
C PHE A 887 14.55 21.54 0.92
N ASN A 888 14.90 20.49 1.67
CA ASN A 888 14.97 19.13 1.10
C ASN A 888 13.63 18.51 0.68
N GLY A 889 12.49 19.04 1.13
CA GLY A 889 11.19 18.65 0.60
C GLY A 889 10.87 19.27 -0.76
N LEU A 890 11.56 20.35 -1.17
CA LEU A 890 11.26 21.11 -2.39
C LEU A 890 11.26 20.26 -3.67
N PRO A 891 12.25 19.39 -3.95
CA PRO A 891 12.25 18.59 -5.19
C PRO A 891 10.94 17.80 -5.37
N GLY A 892 10.47 17.13 -4.30
CA GLY A 892 9.22 16.38 -4.33
C GLY A 892 7.96 17.25 -4.35
N ILE A 893 8.04 18.53 -3.96
CA ILE A 893 6.96 19.51 -4.16
C ILE A 893 6.94 19.98 -5.62
N LEU A 894 8.09 20.21 -6.24
CA LEU A 894 8.21 20.55 -7.67
C LEU A 894 7.72 19.42 -8.61
N ASP A 895 7.64 18.18 -8.12
CA ASP A 895 7.06 17.04 -8.84
C ASP A 895 5.53 16.92 -8.72
N ARG A 896 4.92 17.56 -7.71
CA ARG A 896 3.51 17.38 -7.30
C ARG A 896 2.67 18.64 -7.43
N PHE A 897 3.29 19.82 -7.37
CA PHE A 897 2.65 21.13 -7.36
C PHE A 897 3.32 22.04 -8.37
N SER A 898 2.54 22.96 -8.96
CA SER A 898 3.09 23.99 -9.82
C SER A 898 3.63 25.16 -8.98
N VAL A 899 4.84 25.63 -9.26
CA VAL A 899 5.50 26.71 -8.50
C VAL A 899 5.87 27.87 -9.42
N GLY A 900 5.41 29.08 -9.09
CA GLY A 900 5.59 30.28 -9.92
C GLY A 900 6.99 30.88 -9.87
N ALA A 901 7.66 30.85 -8.72
CA ALA A 901 9.05 31.29 -8.53
C ALA A 901 9.68 30.67 -7.27
N VAL A 902 11.02 30.60 -7.24
CA VAL A 902 11.78 30.31 -6.01
C VAL A 902 12.62 31.52 -5.64
N TYR A 903 12.51 31.96 -4.39
CA TYR A 903 13.30 33.03 -3.80
C TYR A 903 14.31 32.48 -2.79
N CYS A 904 15.52 33.02 -2.80
CA CYS A 904 16.59 32.69 -1.86
C CYS A 904 17.53 33.89 -1.67
N SER A 905 18.51 33.80 -0.76
CA SER A 905 19.44 34.90 -0.52
C SER A 905 20.42 35.09 -1.69
N GLU A 906 20.93 36.30 -1.88
CA GLU A 906 21.96 36.55 -2.91
C GLU A 906 23.28 35.79 -2.63
N LEU A 907 23.53 35.40 -1.37
CA LEU A 907 24.65 34.54 -0.98
C LEU A 907 24.44 33.10 -1.44
N MET A 908 23.28 32.49 -1.16
CA MET A 908 22.97 31.10 -1.55
C MET A 908 23.11 30.90 -3.07
N VAL A 909 22.80 31.90 -3.90
CA VAL A 909 22.98 31.80 -5.36
C VAL A 909 24.44 31.93 -5.81
N LYS A 910 25.27 32.68 -5.08
CA LYS A 910 26.68 32.96 -5.45
C LYS A 910 27.66 31.93 -4.90
N THR A 911 27.42 31.46 -3.69
CA THR A 911 28.26 30.51 -2.95
C THR A 911 27.38 29.44 -2.29
N PRO A 912 26.62 28.66 -3.08
CA PRO A 912 25.80 27.58 -2.54
C PRO A 912 26.66 26.50 -1.87
N GLY A 913 26.12 25.90 -0.82
CA GLY A 913 26.58 24.60 -0.33
C GLY A 913 26.35 23.50 -1.36
N HIS A 914 26.95 22.33 -1.15
CA HIS A 914 26.90 21.23 -2.12
C HIS A 914 25.44 20.81 -2.43
N LEU A 915 24.56 20.78 -1.44
CA LEU A 915 23.17 20.37 -1.60
C LEU A 915 22.32 21.47 -2.24
N ALA A 916 22.48 22.72 -1.83
CA ALA A 916 21.81 23.83 -2.50
C ALA A 916 22.24 23.95 -3.97
N ALA A 917 23.51 23.70 -4.31
CA ALA A 917 23.98 23.74 -5.70
C ALA A 917 23.17 22.78 -6.59
N THR A 918 22.98 21.53 -6.15
CA THR A 918 22.11 20.55 -6.84
C THR A 918 20.67 21.06 -6.97
N LEU A 919 20.09 21.58 -5.89
CA LEU A 919 18.71 22.10 -5.92
C LEU A 919 18.55 23.29 -6.88
N LEU A 920 19.51 24.22 -6.89
CA LEU A 920 19.48 25.39 -7.77
C LEU A 920 19.58 24.99 -9.24
N ASP A 921 20.35 23.95 -9.57
CA ASP A 921 20.43 23.40 -10.91
C ASP A 921 19.16 22.62 -11.30
N ASP A 922 18.54 21.86 -10.38
CA ASP A 922 17.22 21.23 -10.58
C ASP A 922 16.13 22.28 -10.89
N ILE A 923 16.09 23.39 -10.14
CA ILE A 923 15.16 24.51 -10.35
C ILE A 923 15.36 25.14 -11.74
N ARG A 924 16.63 25.37 -12.14
CA ARG A 924 16.99 25.91 -13.47
C ARG A 924 16.60 24.96 -14.59
N ALA A 925 16.86 23.66 -14.45
CA ALA A 925 16.51 22.64 -15.44
C ALA A 925 14.99 22.54 -15.66
N ARG A 926 14.20 22.77 -14.59
CA ARG A 926 12.72 22.86 -14.65
C ARG A 926 12.19 24.19 -15.21
N ASN A 927 13.07 25.12 -15.59
CA ASN A 927 12.75 26.49 -16.05
C ASN A 927 11.92 27.32 -15.04
N ILE A 928 12.07 27.05 -13.73
CA ILE A 928 11.38 27.81 -12.69
C ILE A 928 12.15 29.10 -12.39
N PRO A 929 11.49 30.28 -12.35
CA PRO A 929 12.16 31.56 -12.05
C PRO A 929 12.84 31.58 -10.67
N LEU A 930 14.17 31.48 -10.66
CA LEU A 930 15.00 31.70 -9.48
C LEU A 930 15.28 33.20 -9.29
N ARG A 931 14.98 33.74 -8.11
CA ARG A 931 15.11 35.17 -7.80
C ARG A 931 15.81 35.39 -6.45
N THR A 932 16.64 36.43 -6.35
CA THR A 932 17.34 36.76 -5.10
C THR A 932 16.59 37.78 -4.24
N LEU A 933 16.71 37.63 -2.92
CA LEU A 933 16.25 38.56 -1.91
C LEU A 933 17.42 39.10 -1.07
N SER A 934 17.23 40.29 -0.52
CA SER A 934 18.15 40.95 0.43
C SER A 934 17.39 42.03 1.21
N ALA A 935 17.96 42.45 2.34
CA ALA A 935 17.43 43.46 3.25
C ALA A 935 16.91 44.73 2.54
N GLY A 936 15.77 45.23 3.00
CA GLY A 936 15.06 46.40 2.45
C GLY A 936 14.21 46.09 1.21
N LYS A 937 14.25 44.88 0.65
CA LYS A 937 13.41 44.49 -0.48
C LYS A 937 12.00 44.12 -0.03
N ARG A 938 10.98 44.72 -0.66
CA ARG A 938 9.57 44.36 -0.49
C ARG A 938 9.10 43.43 -1.61
N LEU A 939 8.40 42.36 -1.26
CA LEU A 939 7.70 41.47 -2.19
C LEU A 939 6.24 41.94 -2.34
N LYS A 940 5.94 42.62 -3.46
CA LYS A 940 4.56 43.01 -3.79
C LYS A 940 3.80 41.82 -4.38
N THR A 941 3.12 41.06 -3.54
CA THR A 941 2.25 39.93 -3.92
C THR A 941 0.76 40.30 -3.88
N HIS A 942 0.34 41.01 -2.82
CA HIS A 942 -1.00 41.57 -2.66
C HIS A 942 -0.92 43.08 -2.34
N PRO A 943 -1.88 43.94 -2.74
CA PRO A 943 -1.83 45.38 -2.46
C PRO A 943 -1.74 45.73 -0.97
N ASP A 944 -2.48 45.00 -0.14
CA ASP A 944 -2.63 45.30 1.30
C ASP A 944 -1.68 44.50 2.22
N VAL A 945 -0.84 43.61 1.65
CA VAL A 945 0.12 42.80 2.42
C VAL A 945 1.53 43.24 2.09
N ASP A 946 2.25 43.75 3.09
CA ASP A 946 3.66 44.09 2.98
C ASP A 946 4.53 42.91 3.42
N LEU A 947 5.27 42.33 2.49
CA LEU A 947 6.28 41.30 2.75
C LEU A 947 7.67 41.94 2.66
N LEU A 948 8.24 42.30 3.80
CA LEU A 948 9.52 43.00 3.91
C LEU A 948 10.64 42.04 4.31
N VAL A 949 11.71 42.00 3.49
CA VAL A 949 12.94 41.29 3.84
C VAL A 949 13.79 42.19 4.73
N LEU A 950 14.08 41.75 5.95
CA LEU A 950 14.89 42.50 6.93
C LEU A 950 16.37 42.12 6.86
N HIS A 951 16.69 40.86 6.60
CA HIS A 951 18.04 40.29 6.57
C HIS A 951 18.09 39.11 5.57
N PRO A 952 19.24 38.73 4.98
CA PRO A 952 20.55 39.39 5.06
C PRO A 952 20.69 40.55 4.08
N THR A 953 21.67 41.42 4.32
CA THR A 953 22.14 42.37 3.30
C THR A 953 22.74 41.62 2.09
N ARG A 954 22.96 42.28 0.95
CA ARG A 954 23.53 41.64 -0.27
C ARG A 954 24.93 41.03 -0.08
N LYS A 955 25.66 41.44 0.97
CA LYS A 955 26.97 40.87 1.35
C LYS A 955 26.85 39.85 2.48
N GLY A 956 25.71 39.83 3.18
CA GLY A 956 25.50 39.12 4.43
C GLY A 956 26.48 39.48 5.53
N VAL A 957 26.63 38.56 6.47
CA VAL A 957 27.52 38.64 7.63
C VAL A 957 28.52 37.50 7.61
N LEU A 958 29.69 37.72 8.23
CA LEU A 958 30.71 36.70 8.43
C LEU A 958 30.25 35.72 9.53
N GLY A 959 29.71 34.58 9.10
CA GLY A 959 29.20 33.53 9.99
C GLY A 959 28.94 32.24 9.20
N ARG A 960 28.14 31.34 9.79
CA ARG A 960 27.54 30.21 9.07
C ARG A 960 26.36 30.68 8.22
N ASP A 961 25.79 29.79 7.43
CA ASP A 961 24.66 30.10 6.54
C ASP A 961 23.41 30.48 7.35
N ASN A 962 23.23 29.91 8.55
CA ASN A 962 22.20 30.25 9.55
C ASN A 962 22.29 31.73 9.99
N ALA A 963 23.50 32.30 10.13
CA ALA A 963 23.67 33.73 10.41
C ALA A 963 23.23 34.63 9.23
N ASN A 964 22.95 34.04 8.06
CA ASN A 964 22.50 34.69 6.84
C ASN A 964 21.08 34.25 6.39
N SER A 965 20.28 33.66 7.30
CA SER A 965 18.87 33.31 7.01
C SER A 965 18.04 34.51 6.57
N LEU A 966 17.19 34.33 5.56
CA LEU A 966 16.25 35.36 5.10
C LEU A 966 15.18 35.62 6.15
N VAL A 967 15.31 36.73 6.87
CA VAL A 967 14.31 37.21 7.82
C VAL A 967 13.23 37.96 7.06
N VAL A 968 11.98 37.47 7.12
CA VAL A 968 10.82 38.06 6.44
C VAL A 968 9.79 38.51 7.47
N LEU A 969 9.43 39.79 7.41
CA LEU A 969 8.30 40.37 8.12
C LEU A 969 7.07 40.35 7.19
N VAL A 970 5.97 39.80 7.70
CA VAL A 970 4.65 39.80 7.05
C VAL A 970 3.77 40.80 7.80
N GLU A 971 3.37 41.88 7.14
CA GLU A 971 2.51 42.92 7.70
C GLU A 971 1.17 42.98 6.95
N TYR A 972 0.05 42.92 7.69
CA TYR A 972 -1.31 42.97 7.15
C TYR A 972 -2.27 43.64 8.15
N GLN A 973 -3.00 44.68 7.71
CA GLN A 973 -3.92 45.46 8.57
C GLN A 973 -3.31 45.91 9.91
N GLY A 974 -2.03 46.28 9.90
CA GLY A 974 -1.27 46.69 11.10
C GLY A 974 -0.83 45.55 12.04
N ARG A 975 -1.09 44.29 11.68
CA ARG A 975 -0.63 43.09 12.39
C ARG A 975 0.62 42.51 11.72
N ARG A 976 1.51 41.91 12.51
CA ARG A 976 2.87 41.53 12.11
C ARG A 976 3.24 40.11 12.54
N ILE A 977 3.74 39.33 11.57
CA ILE A 977 4.28 37.99 11.77
C ILE A 977 5.72 37.97 11.26
N LEU A 978 6.66 37.55 12.11
CA LEU A 978 8.10 37.52 11.80
C LEU A 978 8.60 36.09 11.60
N LEU A 979 9.24 35.84 10.45
CA LEU A 979 9.80 34.55 10.05
C LEU A 979 11.33 34.69 9.89
N PRO A 980 12.15 34.34 10.89
CA PRO A 980 13.61 34.53 10.83
C PRO A 980 14.40 33.36 10.25
N GLY A 981 13.75 32.19 10.05
CA GLY A 981 14.46 30.95 9.76
C GLY A 981 15.34 30.54 10.94
N ASP A 982 16.55 30.06 10.69
CA ASP A 982 17.48 29.60 11.73
C ASP A 982 18.50 30.66 12.15
N LEU A 983 18.10 31.94 12.08
CA LEU A 983 18.94 33.09 12.41
C LEU A 983 19.71 32.91 13.73
N GLU A 984 21.04 32.90 13.63
CA GLU A 984 21.98 32.83 14.77
C GLU A 984 23.01 33.96 14.72
N SER A 985 23.78 34.13 15.81
CA SER A 985 24.87 35.10 15.87
C SER A 985 25.93 34.85 14.79
N PRO A 986 26.47 35.90 14.11
CA PRO A 986 26.25 37.33 14.38
C PRO A 986 25.05 37.96 13.64
N GLY A 987 24.18 37.17 13.01
CA GLY A 987 23.02 37.66 12.26
C GLY A 987 21.94 38.29 13.15
N THR A 988 21.68 37.68 14.31
CA THR A 988 20.79 38.19 15.36
C THR A 988 21.16 39.60 15.82
N GLU A 989 22.45 39.85 16.04
CA GLU A 989 22.99 41.13 16.48
C GLU A 989 22.86 42.18 15.39
N VAL A 990 23.06 41.82 14.12
CA VAL A 990 22.87 42.74 12.98
C VAL A 990 21.41 43.13 12.80
N VAL A 991 20.46 42.20 12.99
CA VAL A 991 19.02 42.53 12.99
C VAL A 991 18.67 43.42 14.18
N ALA A 992 19.21 43.15 15.37
CA ALA A 992 18.95 43.93 16.58
C ALA A 992 19.53 45.36 16.56
N LEU A 993 20.36 45.72 15.58
CA LEU A 993 20.82 47.10 15.34
C LEU A 993 19.80 47.95 14.57
N GLU A 994 18.84 47.34 13.89
CA GLU A 994 17.72 48.05 13.25
C GLU A 994 16.71 48.53 14.31
N GLN A 995 15.78 49.41 13.93
CA GLN A 995 14.75 49.87 14.88
C GLN A 995 13.90 48.69 15.41
N PRO A 996 13.63 48.62 16.73
CA PRO A 996 12.76 47.59 17.31
C PRO A 996 11.39 47.52 16.61
N ILE A 997 10.93 46.31 16.32
CA ILE A 997 9.68 46.05 15.59
C ILE A 997 8.73 45.26 16.46
N ASP A 998 7.72 45.92 17.02
CA ASP A 998 6.62 45.27 17.72
C ASP A 998 5.93 44.25 16.79
N CYS A 999 5.79 42.99 17.24
CA CYS A 999 5.30 41.87 16.45
C CYS A 999 4.26 41.04 17.23
N ASP A 1000 3.10 40.77 16.64
CA ASP A 1000 2.10 39.90 17.27
C ASP A 1000 2.60 38.45 17.40
N VAL A 1001 3.31 37.97 16.38
CA VAL A 1001 3.80 36.59 16.33
C VAL A 1001 5.22 36.52 15.78
N VAL A 1002 6.08 35.76 16.44
CA VAL A 1002 7.44 35.46 16.00
C VAL A 1002 7.62 33.94 15.91
N MET A 1003 8.18 33.45 14.80
CA MET A 1003 8.69 32.09 14.76
C MET A 1003 10.04 32.03 15.49
N ALA A 1004 10.18 31.10 16.43
CA ALA A 1004 11.40 30.96 17.22
C ALA A 1004 12.60 30.63 16.31
N PRO A 1005 13.69 31.43 16.33
CA PRO A 1005 14.85 31.16 15.50
C PRO A 1005 15.53 29.85 15.92
N HIS A 1006 16.07 29.15 14.92
CA HIS A 1006 16.89 27.93 15.10
C HIS A 1006 16.14 26.85 15.87
N HIS A 1007 14.88 26.60 15.49
CA HIS A 1007 13.94 25.67 16.15
C HIS A 1007 13.78 25.90 17.68
N GLY A 1008 14.03 27.11 18.19
CA GLY A 1008 14.03 27.40 19.63
C GLY A 1008 15.31 26.97 20.37
N SER A 1009 16.43 26.79 19.67
CA SER A 1009 17.74 26.50 20.24
C SER A 1009 18.25 27.67 21.10
N GLN A 1010 18.66 27.40 22.34
CA GLN A 1010 19.29 28.42 23.20
C GLN A 1010 20.61 28.98 22.64
N ARG A 1011 21.21 28.32 21.63
CA ARG A 1011 22.48 28.77 21.01
C ARG A 1011 22.32 29.97 20.07
N SER A 1012 21.11 30.31 19.63
CA SER A 1012 20.86 31.50 18.80
C SER A 1012 20.74 32.81 19.60
N ASN A 1013 21.00 32.78 20.92
CA ASN A 1013 20.80 33.91 21.84
C ASN A 1013 19.44 34.61 21.66
N PRO A 1014 18.32 33.85 21.71
CA PRO A 1014 17.01 34.36 21.29
C PRO A 1014 16.45 35.47 22.19
N GLU A 1015 16.98 35.64 23.41
CA GLU A 1015 16.55 36.72 24.32
C GLU A 1015 16.82 38.12 23.75
N LEU A 1016 17.98 38.33 23.10
CA LEU A 1016 18.27 39.59 22.40
C LEU A 1016 17.27 39.85 21.27
N PHE A 1017 16.94 38.80 20.51
CA PHE A 1017 16.02 38.87 19.38
C PHE A 1017 14.59 39.17 19.85
N TYR A 1018 14.09 38.47 20.88
CA TYR A 1018 12.77 38.72 21.46
C TYR A 1018 12.67 40.07 22.18
N ALA A 1019 13.76 40.56 22.79
CA ALA A 1019 13.80 41.92 23.35
C ALA A 1019 13.74 43.01 22.27
N TRP A 1020 14.16 42.72 21.04
CA TRP A 1020 14.08 43.63 19.90
C TRP A 1020 12.72 43.59 19.16
N CYS A 1021 12.03 42.43 19.13
CA CYS A 1021 10.74 42.29 18.44
C CYS A 1021 9.49 42.17 19.32
N HIS A 1022 9.62 42.18 20.64
CA HIS A 1022 8.52 42.20 21.63
C HIS A 1022 7.31 41.28 21.32
N PRO A 1023 7.51 39.96 21.07
CA PRO A 1023 6.43 39.08 20.65
C PRO A 1023 5.31 38.93 21.69
N GLU A 1024 4.04 38.94 21.25
CA GLU A 1024 2.94 38.38 22.06
C GLU A 1024 2.97 36.83 22.05
N TRP A 1025 3.24 36.24 20.87
CA TRP A 1025 3.28 34.79 20.65
C TRP A 1025 4.59 34.34 20.00
N ILE A 1026 5.12 33.21 20.47
CA ILE A 1026 6.30 32.53 19.91
C ILE A 1026 5.90 31.14 19.41
N ILE A 1027 6.12 30.87 18.13
CA ILE A 1027 5.84 29.58 17.49
C ILE A 1027 7.14 28.82 17.26
N VAL A 1028 7.27 27.64 17.87
CA VAL A 1028 8.41 26.75 17.73
C VAL A 1028 8.09 25.66 16.70
N SER A 1029 8.72 25.74 15.52
CA SER A 1029 8.75 24.62 14.58
C SER A 1029 9.82 23.64 15.04
N SER A 1030 9.42 22.47 15.57
CA SER A 1030 10.38 21.45 16.02
C SER A 1030 9.82 20.03 15.98
N GLY A 1031 10.71 19.04 16.08
CA GLY A 1031 10.35 17.63 16.22
C GLY A 1031 10.27 17.14 17.67
N SER A 1032 10.32 18.02 18.67
CA SER A 1032 10.34 17.65 20.08
C SER A 1032 9.41 18.55 20.90
N PRO A 1033 8.45 18.00 21.66
CA PRO A 1033 7.59 18.83 22.52
C PRO A 1033 8.36 19.47 23.69
N ASN A 1034 9.58 19.00 23.98
CA ASN A 1034 10.40 19.42 25.13
C ASN A 1034 11.39 20.55 24.81
N VAL A 1035 11.28 21.23 23.65
CA VAL A 1035 12.09 22.45 23.41
C VAL A 1035 11.69 23.50 24.45
N ALA A 1036 12.68 24.05 25.16
CA ALA A 1036 12.46 24.81 26.38
C ALA A 1036 11.64 26.08 26.14
N SER A 1037 10.41 26.12 26.65
CA SER A 1037 9.72 27.38 26.93
C SER A 1037 10.41 28.08 28.10
N HIS A 1038 10.75 29.35 27.95
CA HIS A 1038 11.12 30.19 29.09
C HIS A 1038 9.94 30.27 30.09
N GLU A 1039 10.23 30.44 31.38
CA GLU A 1039 9.19 30.38 32.42
C GLU A 1039 8.07 31.42 32.20
N ALA A 1040 6.82 30.96 32.28
CA ALA A 1040 5.64 31.76 31.99
C ALA A 1040 5.35 32.78 33.11
N GLY A 1041 6.00 33.94 33.02
CA GLY A 1041 5.74 35.10 33.86
C GLY A 1041 4.49 35.88 33.43
N LYS A 1042 3.98 36.74 34.32
CA LYS A 1042 2.88 37.65 33.97
C LYS A 1042 3.43 38.74 33.05
N GLY A 1043 3.15 38.62 31.74
CA GLY A 1043 3.70 39.50 30.69
C GLY A 1043 4.79 38.87 29.82
N SER A 1044 5.09 37.57 29.96
CA SER A 1044 5.96 36.85 29.01
C SER A 1044 5.18 36.46 27.73
N PRO A 1045 5.87 36.31 26.58
CA PRO A 1045 5.27 35.75 25.36
C PRO A 1045 4.66 34.36 25.60
N ARG A 1046 3.62 34.04 24.83
CA ARG A 1046 2.95 32.73 24.86
C ARG A 1046 3.59 31.78 23.85
N TRP A 1047 3.99 30.59 24.29
CA TRP A 1047 4.71 29.62 23.47
C TRP A 1047 3.78 28.53 22.92
N LEU A 1048 3.88 28.23 21.63
CA LEU A 1048 3.25 27.07 20.99
C LEU A 1048 4.30 26.29 20.20
N ASN A 1049 4.22 24.95 20.23
CA ASN A 1049 5.18 24.05 19.57
C ASN A 1049 4.45 23.07 18.65
N THR A 1050 4.86 22.98 17.39
CA THR A 1050 4.21 22.11 16.39
C THR A 1050 4.26 20.63 16.76
N ALA A 1051 5.29 20.17 17.47
CA ALA A 1051 5.37 18.79 17.99
C ALA A 1051 4.30 18.45 19.03
N ALA A 1052 3.75 19.44 19.74
CA ALA A 1052 2.72 19.27 20.76
C ALA A 1052 1.31 19.58 20.22
N ALA A 1053 1.18 20.75 19.58
CA ALA A 1053 -0.06 21.32 19.06
C ALA A 1053 -0.43 20.85 17.64
N GLY A 1054 0.44 20.09 16.96
CA GLY A 1054 0.25 19.74 15.56
C GLY A 1054 0.41 20.95 14.63
N ARG A 1055 -0.39 21.01 13.57
CA ARG A 1055 -0.49 22.18 12.69
C ARG A 1055 -1.01 23.38 13.49
N ILE A 1056 -0.35 24.54 13.37
CA ILE A 1056 -0.80 25.78 14.01
C ILE A 1056 -1.18 26.77 12.91
N GLU A 1057 -2.43 27.24 12.92
CA GLU A 1057 -2.92 28.27 11.99
C GLU A 1057 -3.10 29.60 12.72
N ILE A 1058 -2.63 30.67 12.11
CA ILE A 1058 -2.74 32.04 12.61
C ILE A 1058 -3.44 32.86 11.54
N ARG A 1059 -4.60 33.41 11.88
CA ARG A 1059 -5.47 34.16 10.99
C ARG A 1059 -5.52 35.62 11.40
N LEU A 1060 -5.14 36.49 10.46
CA LEU A 1060 -5.27 37.94 10.56
C LEU A 1060 -6.49 38.35 9.74
N PRO A 1061 -7.61 38.77 10.38
CA PRO A 1061 -8.85 39.01 9.66
C PRO A 1061 -8.80 40.30 8.84
N GLY A 1062 -9.42 40.30 7.66
CA GLY A 1062 -9.34 41.42 6.71
C GLY A 1062 -9.91 42.75 7.22
N ASN A 1063 -10.72 42.71 8.27
CA ASN A 1063 -11.32 43.88 8.93
C ASN A 1063 -10.44 44.51 10.04
N GLY A 1064 -9.20 44.05 10.25
CA GLY A 1064 -8.32 44.54 11.31
C GLY A 1064 -8.72 44.10 12.73
N GLY A 1065 -9.61 43.11 12.85
CA GLY A 1065 -9.99 42.50 14.12
C GLY A 1065 -8.83 41.77 14.83
N PRO A 1066 -9.07 41.21 16.03
CA PRO A 1066 -8.05 40.46 16.76
C PRO A 1066 -7.62 39.22 15.96
N LEU A 1067 -6.33 38.90 16.03
CA LEU A 1067 -5.80 37.67 15.43
C LEU A 1067 -6.43 36.44 16.10
N ALA A 1068 -6.63 35.38 15.32
CA ALA A 1068 -7.12 34.09 15.81
C ALA A 1068 -6.04 33.02 15.60
N ILE A 1069 -5.67 32.31 16.67
CA ILE A 1069 -4.74 31.17 16.61
C ILE A 1069 -5.54 29.87 16.82
N GLN A 1070 -5.30 28.87 15.98
CA GLN A 1070 -5.93 27.57 16.09
C GLN A 1070 -4.88 26.45 16.01
N SER A 1071 -4.82 25.63 17.05
CA SER A 1071 -4.18 24.30 17.00
C SER A 1071 -5.09 23.33 16.25
N LEU A 1072 -4.53 22.62 15.28
CA LEU A 1072 -5.22 21.64 14.43
C LEU A 1072 -4.49 20.30 14.50
N ARG A 1073 -4.79 19.54 15.56
CA ARG A 1073 -4.32 18.16 15.74
C ARG A 1073 -5.50 17.18 15.60
N PRO A 1074 -5.45 16.22 14.67
CA PRO A 1074 -6.51 15.21 14.53
C PRO A 1074 -6.67 14.33 15.77
N GLY A 1075 -7.90 14.18 16.27
CA GLY A 1075 -8.24 13.26 17.36
C GLY A 1075 -8.23 13.87 18.76
N THR A 1076 -7.60 15.03 18.97
CA THR A 1076 -7.94 15.89 20.12
C THR A 1076 -9.24 16.61 19.81
N SER A 1077 -10.27 16.41 20.63
CA SER A 1077 -11.45 17.30 20.63
C SER A 1077 -10.96 18.74 20.75
N ASN A 1078 -11.34 19.61 19.81
CA ASN A 1078 -10.85 21.00 19.72
C ASN A 1078 -10.76 21.63 21.13
N LEU A 1079 -9.53 21.79 21.64
CA LEU A 1079 -9.26 22.56 22.84
C LEU A 1079 -9.46 24.04 22.48
N ARG A 1080 -10.73 24.45 22.53
CA ARG A 1080 -11.16 25.84 22.65
C ARG A 1080 -11.20 26.19 24.13
N ASP A 1081 -10.01 26.33 24.71
CA ASP A 1081 -9.76 26.98 25.99
C ASP A 1081 -8.80 28.17 25.75
#